data_AF-A0A8R2M9G5-F1
#
_entry.id   AF-A0A8R2M9G5-F1
#
_cell.length_a   1.000
_cell.length_b   1.000
_cell.length_c   1.000
_cell.angle_alpha   90.00
_cell.angle_beta   90.00
_cell.angle_gamma   90.00
#
_symmetry.space_group_name_H-M   'P 1'
#
loop_
_entity.id
_entity.type
_entity.pdbx_description
1 polymer ?
#
loop_
_entity_poly.entity_id
_entity_poly.type
_entity_poly.pdbx_seq_one_letter_code
_entity_poly.pdbx_strand_id
1 'polypeptide(L)'
;MMPRSSRSRLQLSEEQKKKRRREQKKLSMRRARSKLDSVALEERRKKDRERYHRKKEEGLIKTIKDLKPRDQRQLRKMWREKAKLRREKEKIKRTTEQMLHENTPPSSPQPSSSPQQSSFSRIRSGKAVGARNKRRLKAKNEYLINRLIVLERKLAKYRMRLHRIKKGQKRGNTVLVKRKIHDFFIDDEHSRLTAGKKETITRRKVKKQIRLLNDTILNLHKIFNNKTGLNISYETFRRHRPFWVIFPKTTSRNTCLCRQHANNDYIASALHQAKIISFSNATDVARSLCCDNILRVSCLERTCTLCFEKTLDYTVINGNDTILYQRWVTKKVPQIIKGNEKLCQKTLKECVRTSHQLLVNKFNISLSTFMQHLANIMNQYKAIRYIKQNLSPSQSLLHIDFSENYSCKYGSEVQSVHFGGSKSQLSLHTCVYYSVDSQPPTNLIKTTSICTVSENLRHDPVLICAHLKPVIEKIKLITPDLTELHILSDGPATQYRNKTMFHMLANYVSKISNVETIVWHFSEAGHGKSAPDSVGGCVKRTCDKAVANGQDISGIDSFVDCVKVTCKGIDIIRINNDVSDIQKIADANKVRPFKGTLKIHQITWSSKSPNIIHCRRLSCLLCAPHIRCTHFKIGQIQIEYISRDTKESSPTISSSILSRTGTPRPVSSIDTASASTVTGPRTPSPLESFLNTPSPELTTRIVRQPLTPRKQNIVYTDSDDSATPKKSRFHTFFDTSDTEDSIPSPKKVKCQSLFDYSDEEKF
;
A
#
# COMPACT_ATOMS: atom_id res chain seq x y z
N MET A 1 5.13 30.95 13.78
CA MET A 1 4.58 30.95 15.16
C MET A 1 4.45 29.51 15.67
N MET A 2 4.86 29.21 16.91
CA MET A 2 4.75 27.86 17.52
C MET A 2 3.70 27.81 18.64
N PRO A 3 2.84 26.77 18.70
CA PRO A 3 1.94 26.55 19.83
C PRO A 3 2.70 25.97 21.05
N ARG A 4 2.49 26.57 22.24
CA ARG A 4 3.14 26.16 23.50
C ARG A 4 2.32 25.11 24.25
N SER A 5 2.85 23.89 24.42
CA SER A 5 2.47 22.95 25.50
C SER A 5 3.54 21.85 25.66
N SER A 6 3.76 21.21 26.81
CA SER A 6 3.59 21.61 28.21
C SER A 6 4.47 20.68 29.08
N ARG A 7 5.18 21.19 30.09
CA ARG A 7 5.99 20.35 31.02
C ARG A 7 5.06 19.51 31.91
N SER A 8 5.29 18.19 32.02
CA SER A 8 4.60 17.31 32.96
C SER A 8 5.07 17.56 34.40
N ARG A 9 4.53 18.61 35.02
CA ARG A 9 4.46 18.74 36.48
C ARG A 9 3.50 17.65 36.98
N LEU A 10 3.74 17.09 38.18
CA LEU A 10 2.81 16.17 38.87
C LEU A 10 1.36 16.60 38.63
N GLN A 11 0.50 15.68 38.17
CA GLN A 11 -0.88 15.98 37.81
C GLN A 11 -1.72 16.25 39.06
N LEU A 12 -1.58 17.45 39.59
CA LEU A 12 -2.55 18.05 40.50
C LEU A 12 -3.93 17.98 39.83
N SER A 13 -4.97 17.60 40.58
CA SER A 13 -6.34 17.61 40.06
C SER A 13 -6.72 19.01 39.57
N GLU A 14 -7.71 19.15 38.67
CA GLU A 14 -8.14 20.47 38.22
C GLU A 14 -8.61 21.35 39.39
N GLU A 15 -9.19 20.74 40.42
CA GLU A 15 -9.54 21.45 41.66
C GLU A 15 -8.30 21.93 42.43
N GLN A 16 -7.26 21.10 42.59
CA GLN A 16 -5.99 21.51 43.20
C GLN A 16 -5.28 22.61 42.39
N LYS A 17 -5.29 22.53 41.05
CA LYS A 17 -4.78 23.59 40.16
C LYS A 17 -5.56 24.89 40.35
N LYS A 18 -6.90 24.82 40.43
CA LYS A 18 -7.80 25.97 40.64
C LYS A 18 -7.60 26.58 42.04
N LYS A 19 -7.42 25.77 43.08
CA LYS A 19 -7.07 26.20 44.45
C LYS A 19 -5.72 26.93 44.47
N ARG A 20 -4.65 26.32 43.92
CA ARG A 20 -3.32 26.94 43.88
C ARG A 20 -3.29 28.25 43.09
N ARG A 21 -4.03 28.35 41.97
CA ARG A 21 -4.19 29.62 41.22
C ARG A 21 -4.90 30.69 42.05
N ARG A 22 -5.97 30.34 42.77
CA ARG A 22 -6.69 31.24 43.69
C ARG A 22 -5.78 31.73 44.82
N GLU A 23 -4.98 30.85 45.40
CA GLU A 23 -4.01 31.19 46.46
C GLU A 23 -2.88 32.09 45.96
N GLN A 24 -2.27 31.79 44.80
CA GLN A 24 -1.27 32.67 44.18
C GLN A 24 -1.85 34.06 43.85
N LYS A 25 -3.09 34.15 43.36
CA LYS A 25 -3.75 35.45 43.12
C LYS A 25 -3.98 36.21 44.43
N LYS A 26 -4.42 35.54 45.52
CA LYS A 26 -4.55 36.17 46.85
C LYS A 26 -3.20 36.66 47.39
N LEU A 27 -2.12 35.88 47.24
CA LEU A 27 -0.78 36.25 47.69
C LEU A 27 -0.22 37.44 46.90
N SER A 28 -0.43 37.46 45.58
CA SER A 28 -0.06 38.59 44.72
C SER A 28 -0.84 39.86 45.11
N MET A 29 -2.15 39.77 45.33
CA MET A 29 -2.95 40.91 45.81
C MET A 29 -2.51 41.41 47.19
N ARG A 30 -2.10 40.52 48.11
CA ARG A 30 -1.53 40.92 49.41
C ARG A 30 -0.20 41.65 49.25
N ARG A 31 0.71 41.14 48.41
CA ARG A 31 2.01 41.78 48.11
C ARG A 31 1.88 43.11 47.36
N ALA A 32 0.83 43.28 46.55
CA ALA A 32 0.51 44.57 45.94
C ALA A 32 -0.02 45.55 46.98
N ARG A 33 -0.92 45.11 47.87
CA ARG A 33 -1.45 45.95 48.96
C ARG A 33 -0.40 46.34 50.01
N SER A 34 0.58 45.48 50.31
CA SER A 34 1.69 45.81 51.23
C SER A 34 2.78 46.69 50.61
N LYS A 35 2.58 47.17 49.38
CA LYS A 35 3.45 48.12 48.68
C LYS A 35 2.75 49.45 48.38
N LEU A 36 1.49 49.59 48.81
CA LEU A 36 0.75 50.85 48.73
C LEU A 36 0.93 51.59 50.05
N ASP A 37 1.11 52.90 49.96
CA ASP A 37 1.06 53.79 51.11
C ASP A 37 -0.37 53.86 51.69
N SER A 38 -0.48 54.29 52.95
CA SER A 38 -1.69 54.36 53.77
C SER A 38 -2.89 55.00 53.04
N VAL A 39 -2.69 56.16 52.44
CA VAL A 39 -3.72 56.91 51.69
C VAL A 39 -4.20 56.12 50.46
N ALA A 40 -3.27 55.61 49.65
CA ALA A 40 -3.57 54.83 48.45
C ALA A 40 -4.22 53.46 48.77
N LEU A 41 -3.96 52.91 49.96
CA LEU A 41 -4.63 51.71 50.46
C LEU A 41 -6.10 52.00 50.80
N GLU A 42 -6.40 53.14 51.44
CA GLU A 42 -7.75 53.49 51.88
C GLU A 42 -8.64 53.95 50.72
N GLU A 43 -8.10 54.73 49.77
CA GLU A 43 -8.79 55.08 48.53
C GLU A 43 -9.18 53.81 47.74
N ARG A 44 -8.29 52.82 47.70
CA ARG A 44 -8.58 51.53 47.04
C ARG A 44 -9.57 50.67 47.82
N ARG A 45 -9.63 50.78 49.15
CA ARG A 45 -10.72 50.19 49.97
C ARG A 45 -12.05 50.89 49.66
N LYS A 46 -12.08 52.21 49.48
CA LYS A 46 -13.28 52.97 49.06
C LYS A 46 -13.81 52.46 47.71
N LYS A 47 -12.94 52.37 46.70
CA LYS A 47 -13.29 51.82 45.37
C LYS A 47 -13.72 50.33 45.40
N ASP A 48 -13.14 49.51 46.27
CA ASP A 48 -13.59 48.12 46.50
C ASP A 48 -14.97 48.07 47.21
N ARG A 49 -15.27 49.01 48.13
CA ARG A 49 -16.59 49.16 48.79
C ARG A 49 -17.66 49.59 47.76
N GLU A 50 -17.43 50.67 47.03
CA GLU A 50 -18.34 51.18 45.97
C GLU A 50 -18.67 50.08 44.93
N ARG A 51 -17.65 49.35 44.46
CA ARG A 51 -17.83 48.20 43.55
C ARG A 51 -18.68 47.08 44.16
N TYR A 52 -18.61 46.86 45.47
CA TYR A 52 -19.43 45.85 46.16
C TYR A 52 -20.89 46.29 46.25
N HIS A 53 -21.16 47.55 46.61
CA HIS A 53 -22.52 48.12 46.64
C HIS A 53 -23.18 48.06 45.27
N ARG A 54 -22.51 48.56 44.22
CA ARG A 54 -23.04 48.50 42.86
C ARG A 54 -23.37 47.08 42.40
N LYS A 55 -22.51 46.10 42.73
CA LYS A 55 -22.76 44.68 42.41
C LYS A 55 -23.85 44.01 43.25
N LYS A 56 -24.22 44.60 44.38
CA LYS A 56 -25.36 44.18 45.21
C LYS A 56 -26.67 44.75 44.64
N GLU A 57 -26.65 46.00 44.19
CA GLU A 57 -27.74 46.66 43.45
C GLU A 57 -27.99 45.98 42.08
N GLU A 58 -26.94 45.65 41.33
CA GLU A 58 -26.99 44.85 40.08
C GLU A 58 -27.48 43.38 40.30
N GLY A 59 -27.84 42.96 41.53
CA GLY A 59 -28.30 41.60 41.85
C GLY A 59 -27.25 40.48 41.72
N LEU A 60 -26.01 40.82 41.34
CA LEU A 60 -24.91 39.88 41.09
C LEU A 60 -24.28 39.31 42.39
N ILE A 61 -24.58 39.89 43.55
CA ILE A 61 -24.12 39.41 44.87
C ILE A 61 -25.34 39.07 45.73
N LYS A 62 -25.73 37.79 45.71
CA LYS A 62 -26.82 37.26 46.54
C LYS A 62 -26.39 37.18 48.01
N THR A 63 -27.21 37.67 48.92
CA THR A 63 -27.05 37.46 50.37
C THR A 63 -27.51 36.05 50.74
N ILE A 64 -27.28 35.61 51.98
CA ILE A 64 -27.69 34.26 52.40
C ILE A 64 -29.22 34.06 52.36
N LYS A 65 -30.01 35.13 52.52
CA LYS A 65 -31.48 35.07 52.43
C LYS A 65 -31.93 34.72 51.00
N ASP A 66 -31.20 35.20 50.00
CA ASP A 66 -31.54 35.10 48.57
C ASP A 66 -30.98 33.83 47.89
N LEU A 67 -30.40 32.92 48.69
CA LEU A 67 -29.90 31.61 48.25
C LEU A 67 -30.95 30.52 48.51
N LYS A 68 -31.01 29.50 47.63
CA LYS A 68 -31.91 28.36 47.80
C LYS A 68 -31.58 27.61 49.12
N PRO A 69 -32.56 26.95 49.79
CA PRO A 69 -32.33 26.29 51.09
C PRO A 69 -31.22 25.23 51.11
N ARG A 70 -30.92 24.61 49.95
CA ARG A 70 -29.80 23.67 49.78
C ARG A 70 -28.44 24.38 49.83
N ASP A 71 -28.33 25.52 49.17
CA ASP A 71 -27.10 26.33 49.09
C ASP A 71 -26.82 27.03 50.43
N GLN A 72 -27.87 27.51 51.11
CA GLN A 72 -27.75 28.01 52.49
C GLN A 72 -27.16 26.95 53.43
N ARG A 73 -27.63 25.69 53.35
CA ARG A 73 -27.10 24.57 54.15
C ARG A 73 -25.63 24.28 53.83
N GLN A 74 -25.23 24.27 52.57
CA GLN A 74 -23.82 24.10 52.18
C GLN A 74 -22.93 25.26 52.68
N LEU A 75 -23.39 26.50 52.56
CA LEU A 75 -22.65 27.68 53.01
C LEU A 75 -22.44 27.65 54.53
N ARG A 76 -23.50 27.34 55.30
CA ARG A 76 -23.43 27.16 56.76
C ARG A 76 -22.56 25.97 57.17
N LYS A 77 -22.49 24.88 56.39
CA LYS A 77 -21.54 23.77 56.61
C LYS A 77 -20.08 24.26 56.47
N MET A 78 -19.74 24.95 55.38
CA MET A 78 -18.40 25.53 55.19
C MET A 78 -18.02 26.54 56.27
N TRP A 79 -18.98 27.30 56.82
CA TRP A 79 -18.72 28.21 57.94
C TRP A 79 -18.38 27.45 59.22
N ARG A 80 -19.11 26.37 59.55
CA ARG A 80 -18.80 25.50 60.70
C ARG A 80 -17.41 24.85 60.58
N GLU A 81 -17.04 24.33 59.41
CA GLU A 81 -15.71 23.76 59.16
C GLU A 81 -14.59 24.79 59.34
N LYS A 82 -14.76 26.02 58.82
CA LYS A 82 -13.79 27.11 58.99
C LYS A 82 -13.68 27.59 60.43
N ALA A 83 -14.79 27.62 61.17
CA ALA A 83 -14.79 27.96 62.59
C ALA A 83 -14.02 26.90 63.41
N LYS A 84 -14.18 25.60 63.10
CA LYS A 84 -13.40 24.52 63.71
C LYS A 84 -11.89 24.70 63.46
N LEU A 85 -11.51 24.88 62.18
CA LEU A 85 -10.11 25.12 61.79
C LEU A 85 -9.49 26.36 62.46
N ARG A 86 -10.27 27.44 62.69
CA ARG A 86 -9.79 28.58 63.46
C ARG A 86 -9.49 28.18 64.91
N ARG A 87 -10.46 27.54 65.59
CA ARG A 87 -10.31 27.11 67.01
C ARG A 87 -9.12 26.18 67.21
N GLU A 88 -8.92 25.21 66.31
CA GLU A 88 -7.75 24.32 66.34
C GLU A 88 -6.43 25.11 66.22
N LYS A 89 -6.37 26.10 65.32
CA LYS A 89 -5.17 26.92 65.14
C LYS A 89 -4.92 27.86 66.34
N GLU A 90 -5.98 28.39 66.95
CA GLU A 90 -5.93 29.19 68.18
C GLU A 90 -5.41 28.33 69.36
N LYS A 91 -5.88 27.06 69.46
CA LYS A 91 -5.40 26.08 70.45
C LYS A 91 -3.91 25.77 70.26
N ILE A 92 -3.49 25.43 69.03
CA ILE A 92 -2.07 25.18 68.72
C ILE A 92 -1.19 26.38 69.06
N LYS A 93 -1.64 27.61 68.78
CA LYS A 93 -0.92 28.83 69.13
C LYS A 93 -0.73 28.94 70.65
N ARG A 94 -1.80 28.77 71.44
CA ARG A 94 -1.70 28.74 72.92
C ARG A 94 -0.76 27.65 73.42
N THR A 95 -0.84 26.42 72.91
CA THR A 95 0.06 25.33 73.30
C THR A 95 1.52 25.64 72.96
N THR A 96 1.78 26.32 71.84
CA THR A 96 3.14 26.73 71.44
C THR A 96 3.66 27.86 72.34
N GLU A 97 2.82 28.82 72.69
CA GLU A 97 3.16 29.92 73.61
C GLU A 97 3.40 29.41 75.04
N GLN A 98 2.61 28.42 75.47
CA GLN A 98 2.78 27.75 76.75
C GLN A 98 4.08 26.93 76.82
N MET A 99 4.40 26.13 75.79
CA MET A 99 5.70 25.44 75.70
C MET A 99 6.89 26.40 75.68
N LEU A 100 6.76 27.57 75.03
CA LEU A 100 7.79 28.60 75.06
C LEU A 100 7.98 29.19 76.45
N HIS A 101 6.90 29.40 77.20
CA HIS A 101 6.96 29.91 78.57
C HIS A 101 7.57 28.89 79.54
N GLU A 102 7.15 27.62 79.48
CA GLU A 102 7.67 26.52 80.30
C GLU A 102 9.17 26.24 80.06
N ASN A 103 9.69 26.53 78.85
CA ASN A 103 11.10 26.33 78.48
C ASN A 103 11.94 27.62 78.53
N THR A 104 11.40 28.73 79.06
CA THR A 104 12.17 29.98 79.27
C THR A 104 12.48 30.12 80.76
N PRO A 105 13.74 29.97 81.20
CA PRO A 105 14.08 30.15 82.61
C PRO A 105 13.81 31.59 83.08
N PRO A 106 13.43 31.80 84.35
CA PRO A 106 13.11 33.13 84.87
C PRO A 106 14.33 34.06 84.76
N SER A 107 14.08 35.33 84.47
CA SER A 107 15.14 36.35 84.48
C SER A 107 15.53 36.64 85.93
N SER A 108 16.72 36.20 86.33
CA SER A 108 17.27 36.49 87.66
C SER A 108 17.36 38.01 87.91
N PRO A 109 17.16 38.48 89.15
CA PRO A 109 17.28 39.90 89.49
C PRO A 109 18.66 40.47 89.14
N GLN A 110 18.70 41.76 88.82
CA GLN A 110 19.94 42.51 88.56
C GLN A 110 20.87 42.44 89.79
N PRO A 111 22.14 41.99 89.65
CA PRO A 111 23.09 42.03 90.75
C PRO A 111 23.70 43.42 90.88
N SER A 112 23.59 43.99 92.08
CA SER A 112 24.36 45.15 92.51
C SER A 112 25.83 44.79 92.77
N SER A 113 26.74 45.65 92.30
CA SER A 113 28.12 45.87 92.78
C SER A 113 29.17 44.72 92.82
N SER A 114 30.29 45.03 92.17
CA SER A 114 31.68 44.58 92.41
C SER A 114 32.21 43.30 91.71
N PRO A 115 33.53 43.22 91.40
CA PRO A 115 34.06 42.26 90.41
C PRO A 115 35.12 41.28 90.95
N GLN A 116 35.16 40.05 90.43
CA GLN A 116 36.34 39.17 90.52
C GLN A 116 36.47 38.25 89.29
N GLN A 117 37.72 37.92 88.93
CA GLN A 117 38.11 37.25 87.69
C GLN A 117 38.32 35.73 87.90
N SER A 118 37.96 34.88 86.92
CA SER A 118 38.76 33.67 86.61
C SER A 118 38.44 32.97 85.26
N SER A 119 39.50 32.51 84.58
CA SER A 119 39.59 31.31 83.71
C SER A 119 38.78 31.16 82.39
N PHE A 120 38.83 32.13 81.47
CA PHE A 120 38.22 32.00 80.12
C PHE A 120 38.91 31.02 79.11
N SER A 121 40.01 30.34 79.44
CA SER A 121 40.88 29.69 78.43
C SER A 121 40.35 28.37 77.85
N ARG A 122 39.96 27.37 78.67
CA ARG A 122 39.43 26.07 78.18
C ARG A 122 38.13 26.23 77.38
N ILE A 123 37.30 27.21 77.73
CA ILE A 123 36.07 27.54 77.01
C ILE A 123 36.37 28.13 75.62
N ARG A 124 37.44 28.94 75.48
CA ARG A 124 37.88 29.48 74.19
C ARG A 124 38.43 28.40 73.26
N SER A 125 39.25 27.45 73.74
CA SER A 125 39.82 26.40 72.88
C SER A 125 38.75 25.44 72.34
N GLY A 126 37.83 24.97 73.19
CA GLY A 126 36.68 24.15 72.76
C GLY A 126 35.79 24.86 71.74
N LYS A 127 35.48 26.15 71.96
CA LYS A 127 34.73 26.98 71.01
C LYS A 127 35.48 27.18 69.69
N ALA A 128 36.81 27.31 69.70
CA ALA A 128 37.62 27.44 68.48
C ALA A 128 37.64 26.14 67.65
N VAL A 129 37.81 24.97 68.29
CA VAL A 129 37.72 23.67 67.62
C VAL A 129 36.31 23.43 67.08
N GLY A 130 35.27 23.74 67.85
CA GLY A 130 33.88 23.69 67.41
C GLY A 130 33.62 24.59 66.20
N ALA A 131 34.14 25.82 66.20
CA ALA A 131 34.04 26.73 65.06
C ALA A 131 34.80 26.23 63.82
N ARG A 132 35.99 25.65 63.98
CA ARG A 132 36.77 25.04 62.88
C ARG A 132 36.05 23.84 62.28
N ASN A 133 35.51 22.94 63.12
CA ASN A 133 34.69 21.81 62.68
C ASN A 133 33.40 22.27 61.98
N LYS A 134 32.71 23.28 62.51
CA LYS A 134 31.51 23.88 61.88
C LYS A 134 31.82 24.48 60.51
N ARG A 135 32.95 25.19 60.35
CA ARG A 135 33.43 25.69 59.04
C ARG A 135 33.73 24.54 58.07
N ARG A 136 34.45 23.51 58.52
CA ARG A 136 34.77 22.31 57.71
C ARG A 136 33.52 21.57 57.24
N LEU A 137 32.54 21.33 58.13
CA LEU A 137 31.26 20.71 57.77
C LEU A 137 30.45 21.57 56.81
N LYS A 138 30.41 22.90 57.02
CA LYS A 138 29.71 23.83 56.12
C LYS A 138 30.29 23.78 54.70
N ALA A 139 31.61 23.85 54.56
CA ALA A 139 32.29 23.73 53.27
C ALA A 139 32.06 22.35 52.60
N LYS A 140 32.09 21.26 53.37
CA LYS A 140 31.80 19.91 52.85
C LYS A 140 30.34 19.77 52.38
N ASN A 141 29.38 20.32 53.14
CA ASN A 141 27.97 20.36 52.72
C ASN A 141 27.76 21.21 51.47
N GLU A 142 28.42 22.36 51.37
CA GLU A 142 28.34 23.24 50.19
C GLU A 142 28.91 22.57 48.93
N TYR A 143 30.04 21.87 49.05
CA TYR A 143 30.58 21.02 47.99
C TYR A 143 29.60 19.88 47.60
N LEU A 144 29.01 19.19 48.57
CA LEU A 144 28.05 18.10 48.32
C LEU A 144 26.76 18.61 47.66
N ILE A 145 26.24 19.77 48.07
CA ILE A 145 25.09 20.44 47.45
C ILE A 145 25.41 20.80 45.99
N ASN A 146 26.56 21.41 45.73
CA ASN A 146 26.99 21.74 44.37
C ASN A 146 27.19 20.48 43.50
N ARG A 147 27.77 19.41 44.05
CA ARG A 147 27.93 18.11 43.39
C ARG A 147 26.57 17.45 43.09
N LEU A 148 25.61 17.51 44.02
CA LEU A 148 24.23 17.07 43.81
C LEU A 148 23.57 17.83 42.66
N ILE A 149 23.62 19.16 42.65
CA ILE A 149 23.05 20.00 41.58
C ILE A 149 23.66 19.63 40.21
N VAL A 150 24.96 19.38 40.14
CA VAL A 150 25.63 18.94 38.90
C VAL A 150 25.18 17.53 38.47
N LEU A 151 25.05 16.59 39.41
CA LEU A 151 24.59 15.22 39.14
C LEU A 151 23.11 15.19 38.71
N GLU A 152 22.24 15.97 39.33
CA GLU A 152 20.84 16.13 38.92
C GLU A 152 20.72 16.70 37.51
N ARG A 153 21.52 17.73 37.17
CA ARG A 153 21.61 18.27 35.81
C ARG A 153 22.07 17.20 34.79
N LYS A 154 23.07 16.39 35.15
CA LYS A 154 23.52 15.25 34.32
C LYS A 154 22.40 14.21 34.14
N LEU A 155 21.75 13.77 35.22
CA LEU A 155 20.62 12.82 35.19
C LEU A 155 19.46 13.34 34.32
N ALA A 156 19.11 14.62 34.42
CA ALA A 156 18.10 15.24 33.56
C ALA A 156 18.52 15.19 32.07
N LYS A 157 19.78 15.46 31.75
CA LYS A 157 20.34 15.36 30.38
C LYS A 157 20.25 13.92 29.84
N TYR A 158 20.64 12.91 30.63
CA TYR A 158 20.57 11.49 30.22
C TYR A 158 19.12 11.00 30.06
N ARG A 159 18.21 11.34 30.99
CA ARG A 159 16.76 11.04 30.87
C ARG A 159 16.18 11.62 29.58
N MET A 160 16.55 12.84 29.20
CA MET A 160 16.13 13.46 27.94
C MET A 160 16.75 12.77 26.71
N ARG A 161 18.01 12.31 26.77
CA ARG A 161 18.66 11.55 25.69
C ARG A 161 17.94 10.22 25.45
N LEU A 162 17.67 9.45 26.52
CA LEU A 162 16.92 8.19 26.45
C LEU A 162 15.49 8.39 25.93
N HIS A 163 14.80 9.46 26.36
CA HIS A 163 13.47 9.78 25.83
C HIS A 163 13.49 10.07 24.32
N ARG A 164 14.50 10.81 23.82
CA ARG A 164 14.67 11.08 22.38
C ARG A 164 14.90 9.79 21.59
N ILE A 165 15.77 8.89 22.08
CA ILE A 165 16.05 7.59 21.45
C ILE A 165 14.77 6.73 21.38
N LYS A 166 14.08 6.53 22.51
CA LYS A 166 12.81 5.78 22.56
C LYS A 166 11.72 6.39 21.66
N LYS A 167 11.67 7.73 21.54
CA LYS A 167 10.75 8.43 20.63
C LYS A 167 11.13 8.26 19.16
N GLY A 168 12.42 8.16 18.83
CA GLY A 168 12.92 7.79 17.50
C GLY A 168 12.50 6.37 17.11
N GLN A 169 12.77 5.38 17.96
CA GLN A 169 12.38 3.99 17.75
C GLN A 169 10.85 3.84 17.56
N LYS A 170 10.03 4.45 18.43
CA LYS A 170 8.56 4.42 18.28
C LYS A 170 8.08 5.05 16.97
N ARG A 171 8.72 6.14 16.51
CA ARG A 171 8.43 6.75 15.20
C ARG A 171 8.78 5.81 14.05
N GLY A 172 9.97 5.21 14.07
CA GLY A 172 10.40 4.23 13.06
C GLY A 172 9.42 3.06 12.92
N ASN A 173 9.05 2.44 14.05
CA ASN A 173 8.11 1.32 14.05
C ASN A 173 6.69 1.74 13.56
N THR A 174 6.22 2.94 13.91
CA THR A 174 4.95 3.48 13.40
C THR A 174 4.98 3.70 11.88
N VAL A 175 6.12 4.17 11.34
CA VAL A 175 6.30 4.35 9.89
C VAL A 175 6.32 3.00 9.16
N LEU A 176 7.00 1.99 9.72
CA LEU A 176 7.05 0.64 9.18
C LEU A 176 5.66 -0.02 9.15
N VAL A 177 4.92 0.02 10.27
CA VAL A 177 3.55 -0.51 10.36
C VAL A 177 2.64 0.21 9.36
N LYS A 178 2.70 1.55 9.28
CA LYS A 178 1.91 2.30 8.30
C LYS A 178 2.24 1.89 6.86
N ARG A 179 3.52 1.67 6.53
CA ARG A 179 3.95 1.22 5.20
C ARG A 179 3.35 -0.14 4.87
N LYS A 180 3.54 -1.15 5.73
CA LYS A 180 2.95 -2.49 5.54
C LYS A 180 1.42 -2.48 5.36
N ILE A 181 0.70 -1.62 6.11
CA ILE A 181 -0.76 -1.46 5.95
C ILE A 181 -1.10 -0.82 4.59
N HIS A 182 -0.35 0.21 4.17
CA HIS A 182 -0.50 0.81 2.84
C HIS A 182 -0.26 -0.22 1.72
N ASP A 183 0.84 -0.97 1.79
CA ASP A 183 1.24 -1.95 0.79
C ASP A 183 0.18 -3.06 0.67
N PHE A 184 -0.34 -3.55 1.80
CA PHE A 184 -1.44 -4.51 1.85
C PHE A 184 -2.72 -4.00 1.17
N PHE A 185 -3.10 -2.74 1.37
CA PHE A 185 -4.28 -2.17 0.71
C PHE A 185 -4.04 -1.80 -0.76
N ILE A 186 -2.80 -1.65 -1.21
CA ILE A 186 -2.42 -1.40 -2.62
C ILE A 186 -2.38 -2.69 -3.43
N ASP A 187 -2.26 -3.84 -2.76
CA ASP A 187 -2.39 -5.18 -3.32
C ASP A 187 -3.77 -5.39 -3.97
N ASP A 188 -3.79 -5.89 -5.21
CA ASP A 188 -5.02 -6.07 -6.00
C ASP A 188 -5.92 -7.20 -5.45
N GLU A 189 -5.35 -8.09 -4.62
CA GLU A 189 -6.09 -9.07 -3.81
C GLU A 189 -7.12 -8.39 -2.87
N HIS A 190 -6.75 -7.30 -2.20
CA HIS A 190 -7.52 -6.73 -1.08
C HIS A 190 -8.34 -5.48 -1.46
N SER A 191 -7.99 -4.79 -2.55
CA SER A 191 -8.79 -3.73 -3.14
C SER A 191 -8.59 -3.69 -4.65
N ARG A 192 -9.57 -3.20 -5.42
CA ARG A 192 -9.47 -3.06 -6.88
C ARG A 192 -9.35 -1.59 -7.28
N LEU A 193 -8.54 -1.29 -8.30
CA LEU A 193 -8.52 0.03 -8.92
C LEU A 193 -9.84 0.31 -9.65
N THR A 194 -10.24 1.58 -9.62
CA THR A 194 -11.31 2.11 -10.47
C THR A 194 -10.69 2.70 -11.74
N ALA A 195 -11.35 2.52 -12.88
CA ALA A 195 -10.90 3.05 -14.17
C ALA A 195 -11.61 4.38 -14.54
N GLY A 196 -12.77 4.65 -13.96
CA GLY A 196 -13.61 5.78 -14.33
C GLY A 196 -12.92 7.12 -14.09
N LYS A 197 -13.05 8.03 -15.06
CA LYS A 197 -12.48 9.36 -14.99
C LYS A 197 -12.94 10.12 -13.73
N LYS A 198 -14.24 10.08 -13.41
CA LYS A 198 -14.82 10.76 -12.23
C LYS A 198 -14.49 10.06 -10.89
N GLU A 199 -13.90 8.86 -10.90
CA GLU A 199 -13.65 8.04 -9.71
C GLU A 199 -12.34 8.42 -8.98
N THR A 200 -12.26 9.68 -8.52
CA THR A 200 -11.11 10.18 -7.74
C THR A 200 -11.53 10.77 -6.40
N ILE A 201 -10.58 10.78 -5.47
CA ILE A 201 -10.73 11.45 -4.18
C ILE A 201 -9.50 12.30 -3.88
N THR A 202 -9.73 13.49 -3.34
CA THR A 202 -8.69 14.46 -2.98
C THR A 202 -8.69 14.66 -1.47
N ARG A 203 -7.53 14.57 -0.83
CA ARG A 203 -7.38 14.87 0.60
C ARG A 203 -6.04 15.56 0.83
N ARG A 204 -6.05 16.70 1.55
CA ARG A 204 -4.85 17.52 1.84
C ARG A 204 -4.06 17.87 0.56
N LYS A 205 -4.75 18.39 -0.47
CA LYS A 205 -4.21 18.72 -1.81
C LYS A 205 -3.63 17.53 -2.61
N VAL A 206 -3.63 16.29 -2.09
CA VAL A 206 -3.24 15.09 -2.83
C VAL A 206 -4.49 14.44 -3.43
N LYS A 207 -4.56 14.38 -4.77
CA LYS A 207 -5.60 13.67 -5.53
C LYS A 207 -5.11 12.27 -5.93
N LYS A 208 -5.97 11.25 -5.83
CA LYS A 208 -5.67 9.85 -6.18
C LYS A 208 -6.87 9.19 -6.86
N GLN A 209 -6.60 8.23 -7.75
CA GLN A 209 -7.61 7.28 -8.24
C GLN A 209 -8.19 6.51 -7.05
N ILE A 210 -9.50 6.31 -7.05
CA ILE A 210 -10.15 5.50 -6.04
C ILE A 210 -9.73 4.03 -6.20
N ARG A 211 -9.46 3.37 -5.07
CA ARG A 211 -9.47 1.91 -4.96
C ARG A 211 -10.66 1.50 -4.12
N LEU A 212 -11.44 0.54 -4.60
CA LEU A 212 -12.58 -0.01 -3.86
C LEU A 212 -12.14 -1.26 -3.11
N LEU A 213 -12.48 -1.36 -1.82
CA LEU A 213 -12.24 -2.57 -1.05
C LEU A 213 -12.94 -3.78 -1.69
N ASN A 214 -12.27 -4.94 -1.72
CA ASN A 214 -12.84 -6.18 -2.21
C ASN A 214 -13.67 -6.92 -1.14
N ASP A 215 -13.38 -6.67 0.14
CA ASP A 215 -14.07 -7.24 1.31
C ASP A 215 -14.18 -6.17 2.42
N THR A 216 -14.91 -6.47 3.49
CA THR A 216 -15.02 -5.66 4.70
C THR A 216 -13.65 -5.39 5.33
N ILE A 217 -13.46 -4.22 5.96
CA ILE A 217 -12.22 -3.91 6.69
C ILE A 217 -11.96 -4.92 7.82
N LEU A 218 -13.02 -5.54 8.38
CA LEU A 218 -12.90 -6.51 9.47
C LEU A 218 -12.26 -7.81 8.99
N ASN A 219 -12.70 -8.37 7.86
CA ASN A 219 -12.07 -9.54 7.27
C ASN A 219 -10.66 -9.23 6.77
N LEU A 220 -10.48 -8.10 6.09
CA LEU A 220 -9.16 -7.65 5.64
C LEU A 220 -8.17 -7.42 6.79
N HIS A 221 -8.65 -7.03 7.98
CA HIS A 221 -7.82 -6.92 9.19
C HIS A 221 -7.39 -8.30 9.71
N LYS A 222 -8.30 -9.29 9.76
CA LYS A 222 -7.97 -10.69 10.09
C LYS A 222 -6.91 -11.24 9.12
N ILE A 223 -7.12 -11.06 7.81
CA ILE A 223 -6.19 -11.48 6.75
C ILE A 223 -4.83 -10.77 6.92
N PHE A 224 -4.80 -9.47 7.21
CA PHE A 224 -3.55 -8.73 7.44
C PHE A 224 -2.77 -9.28 8.64
N ASN A 225 -3.42 -9.47 9.79
CA ASN A 225 -2.77 -9.98 11.00
C ASN A 225 -2.19 -11.37 10.74
N ASN A 226 -2.97 -12.28 10.14
CA ASN A 226 -2.53 -13.64 9.80
C ASN A 226 -1.37 -13.65 8.79
N LYS A 227 -1.44 -12.82 7.73
CA LYS A 227 -0.45 -12.78 6.64
C LYS A 227 0.86 -12.09 7.02
N THR A 228 0.86 -11.22 8.04
CA THR A 228 2.05 -10.43 8.43
C THR A 228 2.64 -10.75 9.80
N GLY A 229 1.94 -11.54 10.64
CA GLY A 229 2.31 -11.80 12.03
C GLY A 229 2.25 -10.57 12.94
N LEU A 230 1.83 -9.40 12.43
CA LEU A 230 1.75 -8.17 13.20
C LEU A 230 0.39 -8.07 13.89
N ASN A 231 0.38 -8.34 15.19
CA ASN A 231 -0.80 -8.15 16.04
C ASN A 231 -1.10 -6.65 16.26
N ILE A 232 -1.67 -6.02 15.23
CA ILE A 232 -2.18 -4.64 15.29
C ILE A 232 -3.69 -4.66 15.60
N SER A 233 -4.16 -3.62 16.30
CA SER A 233 -5.59 -3.44 16.54
C SER A 233 -6.33 -2.97 15.28
N TYR A 234 -7.59 -3.39 15.16
CA TYR A 234 -8.52 -2.97 14.10
C TYR A 234 -8.54 -1.45 13.92
N GLU A 235 -8.58 -0.69 15.02
CA GLU A 235 -8.59 0.77 15.00
C GLU A 235 -7.31 1.38 14.41
N THR A 236 -6.17 0.72 14.61
CA THR A 236 -4.88 1.13 14.05
C THR A 236 -4.83 0.83 12.56
N PHE A 237 -5.29 -0.35 12.15
CA PHE A 237 -5.43 -0.76 10.75
C PHE A 237 -6.33 0.20 9.96
N ARG A 238 -7.56 0.45 10.46
CA ARG A 238 -8.54 1.36 9.88
C ARG A 238 -8.03 2.80 9.79
N ARG A 239 -7.30 3.29 10.79
CA ARG A 239 -6.72 4.65 10.81
C ARG A 239 -5.57 4.84 9.83
N HIS A 240 -4.79 3.78 9.56
CA HIS A 240 -3.68 3.81 8.61
C HIS A 240 -4.03 3.36 7.19
N ARG A 241 -5.27 2.93 6.94
CA ARG A 241 -5.81 2.73 5.58
C ARG A 241 -5.56 3.98 4.70
N PRO A 242 -5.05 3.83 3.47
CA PRO A 242 -4.90 4.94 2.53
C PRO A 242 -6.25 5.64 2.28
N PHE A 243 -6.28 6.98 2.26
CA PHE A 243 -7.55 7.72 2.14
C PHE A 243 -8.28 7.49 0.81
N TRP A 244 -7.57 7.00 -0.22
CA TRP A 244 -8.11 6.70 -1.54
C TRP A 244 -8.63 5.26 -1.68
N VAL A 245 -8.46 4.44 -0.63
CA VAL A 245 -9.03 3.09 -0.54
C VAL A 245 -10.35 3.20 0.23
N ILE A 246 -11.48 3.16 -0.47
CA ILE A 246 -12.81 3.44 0.08
C ILE A 246 -13.74 2.23 -0.02
N PHE A 247 -14.89 2.32 0.63
CA PHE A 247 -15.97 1.35 0.47
C PHE A 247 -16.70 1.57 -0.87
N PRO A 248 -17.17 0.51 -1.55
CA PRO A 248 -18.12 0.64 -2.65
C PRO A 248 -19.36 1.44 -2.23
N LYS A 249 -19.81 2.37 -3.08
CA LYS A 249 -21.09 3.08 -2.95
C LYS A 249 -22.11 2.47 -3.91
N THR A 250 -23.40 2.70 -3.68
CA THR A 250 -24.50 2.33 -4.63
C THR A 250 -24.38 3.02 -5.99
N THR A 251 -23.81 4.23 -6.04
CA THR A 251 -23.43 4.92 -7.29
C THR A 251 -22.17 4.34 -7.95
N SER A 252 -21.37 3.57 -7.21
CA SER A 252 -20.18 2.83 -7.68
C SER A 252 -20.56 1.38 -7.96
N ARG A 253 -21.58 1.17 -8.80
CA ARG A 253 -22.00 -0.17 -9.25
C ARG A 253 -20.80 -0.91 -9.86
N ASN A 254 -20.74 -2.22 -9.72
CA ASN A 254 -19.62 -3.02 -10.24
C ASN A 254 -19.59 -3.00 -11.78
N THR A 255 -18.85 -2.05 -12.36
CA THR A 255 -18.56 -1.95 -13.79
C THR A 255 -17.38 -2.85 -14.17
N CYS A 256 -17.44 -3.46 -15.36
CA CYS A 256 -16.48 -4.45 -15.86
C CYS A 256 -16.18 -5.58 -14.84
N LEU A 257 -17.18 -6.43 -14.61
CA LEU A 257 -17.07 -7.72 -13.92
C LEU A 257 -16.50 -8.80 -14.85
N CYS A 258 -15.77 -9.77 -14.30
CA CYS A 258 -15.44 -10.98 -15.05
C CYS A 258 -16.71 -11.81 -15.32
N ARG A 259 -16.99 -12.11 -16.59
CA ARG A 259 -18.14 -12.91 -17.02
C ARG A 259 -18.16 -14.31 -16.41
N GLN A 260 -17.01 -14.94 -16.20
CA GLN A 260 -16.93 -16.27 -15.60
C GLN A 260 -17.37 -16.25 -14.13
N HIS A 261 -16.91 -15.26 -13.35
CA HIS A 261 -17.34 -15.08 -11.96
C HIS A 261 -18.85 -14.79 -11.90
N ALA A 262 -19.30 -13.73 -12.58
CA ALA A 262 -20.69 -13.30 -12.53
C ALA A 262 -21.68 -14.40 -12.96
N ASN A 263 -21.35 -15.19 -14.00
CA ASN A 263 -22.23 -16.27 -14.46
C ASN A 263 -22.25 -17.47 -13.51
N ASN A 264 -21.11 -17.88 -12.94
CA ASN A 264 -21.11 -18.97 -11.96
C ASN A 264 -21.78 -18.54 -10.65
N ASP A 265 -21.59 -17.28 -10.22
CA ASP A 265 -22.29 -16.73 -9.06
C ASP A 265 -23.81 -16.69 -9.26
N TYR A 266 -24.31 -16.27 -10.44
CA TYR A 266 -25.75 -16.33 -10.72
C TYR A 266 -26.32 -17.74 -10.70
N ILE A 267 -25.55 -18.75 -11.14
CA ILE A 267 -25.98 -20.15 -11.07
C ILE A 267 -25.99 -20.63 -9.61
N ALA A 268 -24.91 -20.38 -8.86
CA ALA A 268 -24.81 -20.75 -7.44
C ALA A 268 -25.91 -20.08 -6.59
N SER A 269 -26.14 -18.77 -6.77
CA SER A 269 -27.20 -18.04 -6.08
C SER A 269 -28.59 -18.59 -6.39
N ALA A 270 -28.88 -18.98 -7.64
CA ALA A 270 -30.16 -19.58 -7.99
C ALA A 270 -30.33 -20.96 -7.34
N LEU A 271 -29.36 -21.86 -7.48
CA LEU A 271 -29.38 -23.19 -6.85
C LEU A 271 -29.50 -23.09 -5.32
N HIS A 272 -28.88 -22.09 -4.70
CA HIS A 272 -29.00 -21.84 -3.27
C HIS A 272 -30.38 -21.33 -2.86
N GLN A 273 -31.00 -20.43 -3.63
CA GLN A 273 -32.38 -19.98 -3.40
C GLN A 273 -33.39 -21.12 -3.51
N ALA A 274 -33.16 -22.06 -4.45
CA ALA A 274 -33.91 -23.30 -4.56
C ALA A 274 -33.55 -24.37 -3.50
N LYS A 275 -32.65 -24.05 -2.56
CA LYS A 275 -32.13 -24.95 -1.50
C LYS A 275 -31.45 -26.23 -2.03
N ILE A 276 -31.01 -26.23 -3.29
CA ILE A 276 -30.33 -27.35 -3.95
C ILE A 276 -28.87 -27.46 -3.48
N ILE A 277 -28.23 -26.32 -3.14
CA ILE A 277 -26.86 -26.25 -2.58
C ILE A 277 -26.77 -25.31 -1.38
N SER A 278 -25.83 -25.58 -0.48
CA SER A 278 -25.61 -24.80 0.75
C SER A 278 -24.91 -23.45 0.55
N PHE A 279 -24.36 -23.17 -0.64
CA PHE A 279 -23.47 -22.03 -0.89
C PHE A 279 -24.07 -21.01 -1.86
N SER A 280 -24.11 -19.72 -1.48
CA SER A 280 -24.75 -18.65 -2.25
C SER A 280 -23.95 -18.11 -3.43
N ASN A 281 -22.65 -18.41 -3.52
CA ASN A 281 -21.73 -17.91 -4.55
C ASN A 281 -20.72 -18.98 -4.97
N ALA A 282 -20.16 -18.84 -6.17
CA ALA A 282 -19.32 -19.88 -6.76
C ALA A 282 -17.91 -19.95 -6.18
N THR A 283 -17.40 -18.86 -5.59
CA THR A 283 -16.08 -18.88 -4.93
C THR A 283 -16.11 -19.70 -3.64
N ASP A 284 -17.22 -19.68 -2.90
CA ASP A 284 -17.39 -20.51 -1.71
C ASP A 284 -17.61 -21.99 -2.08
N VAL A 285 -18.32 -22.28 -3.19
CA VAL A 285 -18.36 -23.63 -3.78
C VAL A 285 -16.96 -24.12 -4.18
N ALA A 286 -16.18 -23.30 -4.89
CA ALA A 286 -14.81 -23.68 -5.26
C ALA A 286 -13.92 -23.91 -4.02
N ARG A 287 -14.23 -23.25 -2.90
CA ARG A 287 -13.52 -23.39 -1.63
C ARG A 287 -13.86 -24.70 -0.91
N SER A 288 -15.12 -25.11 -0.84
CA SER A 288 -15.52 -26.38 -0.19
C SER A 288 -14.95 -27.62 -0.89
N LEU A 289 -14.72 -27.51 -2.19
CA LEU A 289 -14.10 -28.55 -3.02
C LEU A 289 -12.56 -28.61 -2.85
N CYS A 290 -11.95 -27.66 -2.16
CA CYS A 290 -10.52 -27.67 -1.83
C CYS A 290 -10.24 -28.25 -0.44
N CYS A 291 -8.98 -28.61 -0.18
CA CYS A 291 -8.55 -29.00 1.16
C CYS A 291 -8.66 -27.82 2.14
N ASP A 292 -9.03 -28.12 3.39
CA ASP A 292 -9.13 -27.17 4.52
C ASP A 292 -10.03 -25.96 4.29
N ASN A 293 -10.90 -26.00 3.28
CA ASN A 293 -11.60 -24.82 2.75
C ASN A 293 -10.62 -23.68 2.37
N ILE A 294 -9.48 -24.00 1.74
CA ILE A 294 -8.49 -23.03 1.26
C ILE A 294 -8.26 -23.21 -0.23
N LEU A 295 -8.44 -22.12 -0.99
CA LEU A 295 -8.13 -22.08 -2.41
C LEU A 295 -6.60 -22.27 -2.61
N ARG A 296 -6.21 -23.46 -3.08
CA ARG A 296 -4.82 -23.81 -3.44
C ARG A 296 -4.79 -24.16 -4.92
N VAL A 297 -3.73 -23.75 -5.62
CA VAL A 297 -3.61 -23.98 -7.08
C VAL A 297 -3.75 -25.47 -7.43
N SER A 298 -3.10 -26.38 -6.70
CA SER A 298 -3.22 -27.84 -6.92
C SER A 298 -4.63 -28.40 -6.68
N CYS A 299 -5.37 -27.88 -5.69
CA CYS A 299 -6.77 -28.25 -5.47
C CYS A 299 -7.66 -27.74 -6.62
N LEU A 300 -7.46 -26.49 -7.04
CA LEU A 300 -8.22 -25.85 -8.11
C LEU A 300 -7.96 -26.46 -9.49
N GLU A 301 -6.75 -26.94 -9.76
CA GLU A 301 -6.39 -27.68 -10.97
C GLU A 301 -6.73 -29.19 -10.88
N ARG A 302 -7.35 -29.64 -9.77
CA ARG A 302 -7.71 -31.05 -9.50
C ARG A 302 -6.53 -32.03 -9.57
N THR A 303 -5.31 -31.55 -9.28
CA THR A 303 -4.08 -32.36 -9.18
C THR A 303 -3.72 -32.74 -7.74
N CYS A 304 -4.51 -32.31 -6.75
CA CYS A 304 -4.31 -32.63 -5.34
C CYS A 304 -4.92 -34.00 -4.97
N THR A 305 -4.06 -34.94 -4.58
CA THR A 305 -4.41 -36.32 -4.18
C THR A 305 -5.46 -36.43 -3.07
N LEU A 306 -5.64 -35.40 -2.23
CA LEU A 306 -6.60 -35.39 -1.11
C LEU A 306 -8.00 -34.86 -1.48
N CYS A 307 -8.18 -34.25 -2.66
CA CYS A 307 -9.47 -33.61 -3.01
C CYS A 307 -9.81 -33.62 -4.50
N PHE A 308 -9.04 -34.32 -5.36
CA PHE A 308 -9.34 -34.39 -6.79
C PHE A 308 -10.75 -34.94 -7.06
N GLU A 309 -11.19 -35.94 -6.30
CA GLU A 309 -12.52 -36.58 -6.40
C GLU A 309 -13.64 -35.82 -5.69
N LYS A 310 -13.36 -34.76 -4.92
CA LYS A 310 -14.42 -34.03 -4.21
C LYS A 310 -15.41 -33.39 -5.19
N THR A 311 -16.63 -33.90 -5.18
CA THR A 311 -17.80 -33.35 -5.88
C THR A 311 -18.57 -32.40 -4.99
N LEU A 312 -19.53 -31.67 -5.58
CA LEU A 312 -20.46 -30.84 -4.83
C LEU A 312 -21.71 -31.68 -4.49
N ASP A 313 -22.11 -31.65 -3.21
CA ASP A 313 -23.35 -32.28 -2.78
C ASP A 313 -24.57 -31.47 -3.23
N TYR A 314 -25.60 -32.19 -3.68
CA TYR A 314 -26.87 -31.65 -4.12
C TYR A 314 -27.98 -32.31 -3.32
N THR A 315 -28.98 -31.54 -2.86
CA THR A 315 -30.21 -32.14 -2.29
C THR A 315 -31.01 -32.84 -3.38
N VAL A 316 -31.93 -33.74 -3.01
CA VAL A 316 -32.80 -34.47 -3.96
C VAL A 316 -33.50 -33.50 -4.92
N ILE A 317 -33.41 -33.78 -6.22
CA ILE A 317 -33.88 -32.90 -7.30
C ILE A 317 -35.10 -33.50 -7.98
N ASN A 318 -36.24 -32.81 -7.93
CA ASN A 318 -37.36 -33.09 -8.83
C ASN A 318 -37.02 -32.61 -10.25
N GLY A 319 -37.06 -33.52 -11.24
CA GLY A 319 -36.68 -33.22 -12.62
C GLY A 319 -37.57 -32.20 -13.34
N ASN A 320 -38.83 -32.07 -12.91
CA ASN A 320 -39.84 -31.20 -13.53
C ASN A 320 -39.81 -29.75 -13.00
N ASP A 321 -39.18 -29.51 -11.84
CA ASP A 321 -39.18 -28.20 -11.21
C ASP A 321 -38.32 -27.21 -12.01
N THR A 322 -38.91 -26.05 -12.33
CA THR A 322 -38.25 -25.02 -13.14
C THR A 322 -37.69 -23.89 -12.29
N ILE A 323 -36.46 -23.49 -12.60
CA ILE A 323 -35.74 -22.41 -11.96
C ILE A 323 -35.40 -21.28 -12.94
N LEU A 324 -35.44 -20.06 -12.43
CA LEU A 324 -35.03 -18.85 -13.12
C LEU A 324 -33.64 -18.44 -12.63
N TYR A 325 -32.72 -18.19 -13.57
CA TYR A 325 -31.42 -17.59 -13.26
C TYR A 325 -31.04 -16.55 -14.30
N GLN A 326 -30.05 -15.73 -13.98
CA GLN A 326 -29.56 -14.66 -14.86
C GLN A 326 -28.19 -15.04 -15.43
N ARG A 327 -27.86 -14.59 -16.65
CA ARG A 327 -26.50 -14.73 -17.20
C ARG A 327 -26.13 -13.62 -18.16
N TRP A 328 -24.84 -13.31 -18.21
CA TRP A 328 -24.24 -12.52 -19.27
C TRP A 328 -23.92 -13.41 -20.47
N VAL A 329 -24.40 -13.02 -21.65
CA VAL A 329 -24.22 -13.70 -22.92
C VAL A 329 -23.89 -12.71 -24.03
N THR A 330 -23.03 -13.11 -24.96
CA THR A 330 -22.75 -12.36 -26.18
C THR A 330 -23.50 -13.05 -27.31
N LYS A 331 -24.39 -12.32 -27.98
CA LYS A 331 -25.16 -12.79 -29.15
C LYS A 331 -24.81 -11.93 -30.37
N LYS A 332 -24.88 -12.51 -31.56
CA LYS A 332 -24.99 -11.73 -32.79
C LYS A 332 -26.42 -11.22 -32.87
N VAL A 333 -26.60 -9.91 -33.03
CA VAL A 333 -27.90 -9.26 -33.15
C VAL A 333 -27.86 -8.42 -34.42
N PRO A 334 -28.85 -8.53 -35.32
CA PRO A 334 -28.93 -7.64 -36.46
C PRO A 334 -29.13 -6.20 -36.00
N GLN A 335 -28.39 -5.27 -36.61
CA GLN A 335 -28.53 -3.85 -36.36
C GLN A 335 -28.38 -3.09 -37.66
N ILE A 336 -29.33 -2.22 -37.96
CA ILE A 336 -29.28 -1.34 -39.12
C ILE A 336 -28.23 -0.25 -38.84
N ILE A 337 -27.17 -0.22 -39.63
CA ILE A 337 -26.11 0.78 -39.57
C ILE A 337 -25.98 1.41 -40.95
N LYS A 338 -26.34 2.69 -41.08
CA LYS A 338 -26.39 3.43 -42.36
C LYS A 338 -27.22 2.68 -43.41
N GLY A 339 -28.48 2.38 -43.09
CA GLY A 339 -29.43 1.67 -43.96
C GLY A 339 -29.16 0.17 -44.18
N ASN A 340 -27.97 -0.34 -43.83
CA ASN A 340 -27.60 -1.72 -44.06
C ASN A 340 -27.70 -2.56 -42.78
N GLU A 341 -28.32 -3.73 -42.87
CA GLU A 341 -28.35 -4.69 -41.77
C GLU A 341 -26.96 -5.32 -41.57
N LYS A 342 -26.40 -5.19 -40.37
CA LYS A 342 -25.14 -5.83 -39.98
C LYS A 342 -25.30 -6.63 -38.69
N LEU A 343 -24.76 -7.85 -38.66
CA LEU A 343 -24.74 -8.70 -37.47
C LEU A 343 -23.70 -8.20 -36.47
N CYS A 344 -24.13 -7.36 -35.53
CA CYS A 344 -23.28 -6.83 -34.47
C CYS A 344 -23.23 -7.78 -33.27
N GLN A 345 -22.05 -7.96 -32.67
CA GLN A 345 -21.94 -8.71 -31.41
C GLN A 345 -22.34 -7.82 -30.23
N LYS A 346 -23.43 -8.16 -29.55
CA LYS A 346 -23.92 -7.45 -28.37
C LYS A 346 -23.83 -8.36 -27.14
N THR A 347 -23.18 -7.87 -26.09
CA THR A 347 -23.18 -8.54 -24.78
C THR A 347 -24.32 -7.99 -23.95
N LEU A 348 -25.21 -8.88 -23.52
CA LEU A 348 -26.43 -8.55 -22.78
C LEU A 348 -26.59 -9.50 -21.58
N LYS A 349 -27.40 -9.06 -20.61
CA LYS A 349 -27.84 -9.87 -19.49
C LYS A 349 -29.24 -10.39 -19.78
N GLU A 350 -29.42 -11.70 -19.77
CA GLU A 350 -30.71 -12.35 -19.96
C GLU A 350 -31.13 -13.11 -18.69
N CYS A 351 -32.43 -13.33 -18.55
CA CYS A 351 -32.99 -14.29 -17.60
C CYS A 351 -33.41 -15.54 -18.37
N VAL A 352 -33.12 -16.72 -17.80
CA VAL A 352 -33.33 -18.02 -18.44
C VAL A 352 -34.11 -18.91 -17.47
N ARG A 353 -35.21 -19.49 -17.96
CA ARG A 353 -35.95 -20.57 -17.29
C ARG A 353 -35.42 -21.92 -17.76
N THR A 354 -35.18 -22.85 -16.84
CA THR A 354 -34.64 -24.20 -17.10
C THR A 354 -35.09 -25.15 -15.99
N SER A 355 -35.01 -26.47 -16.17
CA SER A 355 -35.19 -27.39 -15.05
C SER A 355 -33.99 -27.38 -14.09
N HIS A 356 -34.22 -27.81 -12.85
CA HIS A 356 -33.16 -27.96 -11.84
C HIS A 356 -32.00 -28.85 -12.32
N GLN A 357 -32.30 -30.03 -12.88
CA GLN A 357 -31.28 -30.97 -13.35
C GLN A 357 -30.38 -30.36 -14.43
N LEU A 358 -30.96 -29.64 -15.40
CA LEU A 358 -30.20 -28.99 -16.46
C LEU A 358 -29.31 -27.86 -15.92
N LEU A 359 -29.75 -27.13 -14.88
CA LEU A 359 -28.93 -26.10 -14.24
C LEU A 359 -27.77 -26.71 -13.44
N VAL A 360 -28.00 -27.80 -12.71
CA VAL A 360 -26.95 -28.53 -11.97
C VAL A 360 -25.90 -29.13 -12.91
N ASN A 361 -26.33 -29.80 -13.98
CA ASN A 361 -25.40 -30.34 -15.00
C ASN A 361 -24.55 -29.21 -15.60
N LYS A 362 -25.17 -28.06 -15.90
CA LYS A 362 -24.49 -26.87 -16.41
C LYS A 362 -23.52 -26.27 -15.39
N PHE A 363 -23.87 -26.29 -14.11
CA PHE A 363 -23.01 -25.80 -13.03
C PHE A 363 -21.77 -26.67 -12.87
N ASN A 364 -21.91 -28.01 -12.83
CA ASN A 364 -20.78 -28.93 -12.76
C ASN A 364 -19.78 -28.70 -13.91
N ILE A 365 -20.28 -28.54 -15.14
CA ILE A 365 -19.45 -28.23 -16.31
C ILE A 365 -18.76 -26.86 -16.13
N SER A 366 -19.49 -25.80 -15.80
CA SER A 366 -18.90 -24.46 -15.68
C SER A 366 -17.95 -24.32 -14.49
N LEU A 367 -18.20 -25.04 -13.40
CA LEU A 367 -17.41 -25.06 -12.17
C LEU A 367 -15.99 -25.59 -12.41
N SER A 368 -15.82 -26.63 -13.25
CA SER A 368 -14.49 -27.11 -13.65
C SER A 368 -13.66 -26.00 -14.33
N THR A 369 -14.26 -25.29 -15.29
CA THR A 369 -13.61 -24.16 -15.99
C THR A 369 -13.38 -22.96 -15.06
N PHE A 370 -14.27 -22.74 -14.11
CA PHE A 370 -14.18 -21.68 -13.11
C PHE A 370 -13.06 -21.92 -12.10
N MET A 371 -12.89 -23.16 -11.61
CA MET A 371 -11.78 -23.52 -10.72
C MET A 371 -10.43 -23.34 -11.43
N GLN A 372 -10.30 -23.75 -12.70
CA GLN A 372 -9.10 -23.49 -13.49
C GLN A 372 -8.86 -21.97 -13.70
N HIS A 373 -9.91 -21.19 -13.94
CA HIS A 373 -9.81 -19.73 -14.04
C HIS A 373 -9.31 -19.11 -12.73
N LEU A 374 -9.82 -19.55 -11.57
CA LEU A 374 -9.29 -19.14 -10.25
C LEU A 374 -7.81 -19.54 -10.07
N ALA A 375 -7.43 -20.76 -10.45
CA ALA A 375 -6.03 -21.22 -10.38
C ALA A 375 -5.09 -20.31 -11.19
N ASN A 376 -5.50 -19.96 -12.42
CA ASN A 376 -4.73 -19.09 -13.30
C ASN A 376 -4.54 -17.69 -12.69
N ILE A 377 -5.61 -17.07 -12.18
CA ILE A 377 -5.57 -15.75 -11.50
C ILE A 377 -4.55 -15.80 -10.35
N MET A 378 -4.69 -16.79 -9.48
CA MET A 378 -3.83 -16.92 -8.30
C MET A 378 -2.36 -17.10 -8.68
N ASN A 379 -2.05 -17.93 -9.68
CA ASN A 379 -0.67 -18.10 -10.13
C ASN A 379 -0.11 -16.83 -10.79
N GLN A 380 -0.87 -16.18 -11.67
CA GLN A 380 -0.42 -14.96 -12.35
C GLN A 380 -0.14 -13.82 -11.36
N TYR A 381 -1.06 -13.55 -10.43
CA TYR A 381 -0.82 -12.53 -9.39
C TYR A 381 0.35 -12.90 -8.48
N LYS A 382 0.47 -14.16 -8.04
CA LYS A 382 1.61 -14.63 -7.24
C LYS A 382 2.94 -14.41 -7.97
N ALA A 383 3.00 -14.74 -9.27
CA ALA A 383 4.21 -14.59 -10.08
C ALA A 383 4.61 -13.13 -10.27
N ILE A 384 3.68 -12.26 -10.68
CA ILE A 384 3.94 -10.82 -10.86
C ILE A 384 4.31 -10.13 -9.54
N ARG A 385 3.66 -10.52 -8.43
CA ARG A 385 4.01 -10.06 -7.09
C ARG A 385 5.45 -10.44 -6.73
N TYR A 386 5.84 -11.69 -6.98
CA TYR A 386 7.19 -12.16 -6.73
C TYR A 386 8.22 -11.39 -7.56
N ILE A 387 7.99 -11.23 -8.87
CA ILE A 387 8.89 -10.46 -9.75
C ILE A 387 9.08 -9.05 -9.19
N LYS A 388 7.99 -8.30 -8.95
CA LYS A 388 8.06 -6.94 -8.40
C LYS A 388 8.86 -6.86 -7.10
N GLN A 389 8.76 -7.85 -6.23
CA GLN A 389 9.44 -7.88 -4.92
C GLN A 389 10.92 -8.27 -4.99
N ASN A 390 11.37 -8.90 -6.08
CA ASN A 390 12.71 -9.49 -6.20
C ASN A 390 13.46 -9.07 -7.48
N LEU A 391 13.09 -7.94 -8.11
CA LEU A 391 13.86 -7.38 -9.22
C LEU A 391 15.32 -7.12 -8.81
N SER A 392 16.28 -7.50 -9.66
CA SER A 392 17.67 -7.04 -9.58
C SER A 392 17.84 -5.66 -10.25
N PRO A 393 18.98 -4.97 -10.08
CA PRO A 393 19.28 -3.74 -10.83
C PRO A 393 19.35 -3.91 -12.35
N SER A 394 19.67 -5.10 -12.85
CA SER A 394 19.71 -5.44 -14.29
C SER A 394 18.39 -6.02 -14.80
N GLN A 395 17.35 -6.05 -13.97
CA GLN A 395 16.01 -6.55 -14.29
C GLN A 395 14.98 -5.43 -14.13
N SER A 396 13.93 -5.48 -14.95
CA SER A 396 12.80 -4.56 -14.80
C SER A 396 11.47 -5.19 -15.20
N LEU A 397 10.38 -4.58 -14.73
CA LEU A 397 9.02 -4.94 -15.14
C LEU A 397 8.34 -3.75 -15.79
N LEU A 398 7.95 -3.91 -17.05
CA LEU A 398 7.13 -2.96 -17.81
C LEU A 398 5.68 -3.45 -17.86
N HIS A 399 4.78 -2.81 -17.11
CA HIS A 399 3.35 -3.09 -17.16
C HIS A 399 2.69 -2.16 -18.19
N ILE A 400 1.98 -2.69 -19.17
CA ILE A 400 1.37 -1.93 -20.28
C ILE A 400 -0.12 -2.26 -20.42
N ASP A 401 -0.90 -1.28 -20.87
CA ASP A 401 -2.31 -1.42 -21.21
C ASP A 401 -2.76 -0.26 -22.12
N PHE A 402 -3.80 -0.47 -22.93
CA PHE A 402 -4.48 0.62 -23.64
C PHE A 402 -5.60 1.20 -22.79
N SER A 403 -5.53 2.50 -22.50
CA SER A 403 -6.68 3.19 -21.94
C SER A 403 -7.66 3.56 -23.06
N GLU A 404 -8.97 3.49 -22.78
CA GLU A 404 -10.01 3.90 -23.74
C GLU A 404 -9.67 5.25 -24.39
N ASN A 405 -9.87 5.38 -25.70
CA ASN A 405 -9.59 6.59 -26.47
C ASN A 405 -10.10 7.85 -25.76
N TYR A 406 -9.28 8.92 -25.77
CA TYR A 406 -9.73 10.22 -25.33
C TYR A 406 -10.44 10.94 -26.47
N SER A 407 -11.76 11.14 -26.35
CA SER A 407 -12.49 12.07 -27.20
C SER A 407 -12.10 13.51 -26.85
N CYS A 408 -11.56 14.23 -27.83
CA CYS A 408 -11.26 15.65 -27.77
C CYS A 408 -12.53 16.50 -27.58
N LYS A 409 -12.37 17.68 -26.98
CA LYS A 409 -13.46 18.56 -26.53
C LYS A 409 -13.01 20.01 -26.47
N TYR A 410 -13.95 20.91 -26.68
CA TYR A 410 -13.76 22.34 -26.51
C TYR A 410 -14.29 22.79 -25.14
N GLY A 411 -13.71 23.85 -24.57
CA GLY A 411 -14.16 24.46 -23.32
C GLY A 411 -15.59 25.03 -23.42
N SER A 412 -15.97 25.45 -24.62
CA SER A 412 -17.34 25.76 -25.03
C SER A 412 -17.64 25.12 -26.39
N GLU A 413 -18.73 24.36 -26.49
CA GLU A 413 -19.14 23.67 -27.72
C GLU A 413 -20.45 24.24 -28.24
N VAL A 414 -20.51 24.57 -29.54
CA VAL A 414 -21.79 24.81 -30.24
C VAL A 414 -22.58 23.51 -30.37
N GLN A 415 -23.91 23.60 -30.46
CA GLN A 415 -24.80 22.43 -30.48
C GLN A 415 -24.44 21.40 -31.57
N SER A 416 -24.06 21.85 -32.77
CA SER A 416 -23.62 20.97 -33.87
C SER A 416 -22.37 20.15 -33.56
N VAL A 417 -21.45 20.68 -32.74
CA VAL A 417 -20.27 19.95 -32.25
C VAL A 417 -20.62 19.07 -31.05
N HIS A 418 -21.57 19.48 -30.22
CA HIS A 418 -22.02 18.71 -29.06
C HIS A 418 -22.72 17.40 -29.46
N PHE A 419 -23.63 17.47 -30.44
CA PHE A 419 -24.40 16.32 -30.95
C PHE A 419 -23.77 15.67 -32.18
N GLY A 420 -22.79 16.30 -32.82
CA GLY A 420 -22.09 15.77 -33.99
C GLY A 420 -21.07 14.67 -33.67
N GLY A 421 -20.90 13.74 -34.61
CA GLY A 421 -19.91 12.65 -34.51
C GLY A 421 -18.46 13.06 -34.76
N SER A 422 -18.19 14.32 -35.08
CA SER A 422 -16.92 14.82 -35.63
C SER A 422 -15.80 15.06 -34.59
N LYS A 423 -15.97 14.60 -33.35
CA LYS A 423 -14.95 14.80 -32.31
C LYS A 423 -13.75 13.90 -32.56
N SER A 424 -12.58 14.51 -32.76
CA SER A 424 -11.30 13.79 -32.86
C SER A 424 -11.08 12.91 -31.62
N GLN A 425 -10.37 11.81 -31.81
CA GLN A 425 -10.03 10.88 -30.74
C GLN A 425 -8.52 10.63 -30.72
N LEU A 426 -7.99 10.39 -29.52
CA LEU A 426 -6.59 10.06 -29.30
C LEU A 426 -6.47 8.68 -28.65
N SER A 427 -5.64 7.82 -29.21
CA SER A 427 -5.24 6.54 -28.61
C SER A 427 -4.23 6.79 -27.49
N LEU A 428 -4.43 6.13 -26.35
CA LEU A 428 -3.58 6.28 -25.18
C LEU A 428 -3.03 4.92 -24.73
N HIS A 429 -1.79 4.63 -25.09
CA HIS A 429 -1.07 3.49 -24.52
C HIS A 429 -0.41 3.91 -23.21
N THR A 430 -0.68 3.16 -22.15
CA THR A 430 -0.30 3.52 -20.78
C THR A 430 0.63 2.49 -20.19
N CYS A 431 1.70 2.97 -19.57
CA CYS A 431 2.78 2.14 -19.09
C CYS A 431 3.14 2.50 -17.64
N VAL A 432 3.44 1.49 -16.84
CA VAL A 432 4.03 1.64 -15.51
C VAL A 432 5.27 0.77 -15.45
N TYR A 433 6.42 1.44 -15.45
CA TYR A 433 7.74 0.83 -15.40
C TYR A 433 8.22 0.70 -13.95
N TYR A 434 8.70 -0.48 -13.57
CA TYR A 434 9.27 -0.79 -12.26
C TYR A 434 10.73 -1.21 -12.42
N SER A 435 11.64 -0.54 -11.73
CA SER A 435 13.07 -0.84 -11.66
C SER A 435 13.60 -0.67 -10.24
N VAL A 436 14.83 -1.12 -9.97
CA VAL A 436 15.50 -0.88 -8.69
C VAL A 436 16.30 0.42 -8.77
N ASP A 437 16.19 1.28 -7.75
CA ASP A 437 17.11 2.42 -7.64
C ASP A 437 18.47 1.93 -7.12
N SER A 438 19.55 2.20 -7.87
CA SER A 438 20.90 1.69 -7.60
C SER A 438 21.63 2.45 -6.48
N GLN A 439 21.04 3.52 -5.93
CA GLN A 439 21.65 4.34 -4.89
C GLN A 439 21.55 3.70 -3.49
N PRO A 440 22.68 3.40 -2.82
CA PRO A 440 22.68 2.95 -1.43
C PRO A 440 22.03 3.99 -0.50
N PRO A 441 21.31 3.59 0.56
CA PRO A 441 21.33 2.26 1.20
C PRO A 441 20.05 1.45 0.98
N THR A 442 19.31 1.69 -0.11
CA THR A 442 17.96 1.11 -0.27
C THR A 442 17.67 0.64 -1.69
N ASN A 443 17.71 -0.69 -1.88
CA ASN A 443 17.14 -1.41 -3.02
C ASN A 443 15.61 -1.26 -3.05
N LEU A 444 15.14 -0.04 -3.30
CA LEU A 444 13.72 0.29 -3.38
C LEU A 444 13.27 0.23 -4.84
N ILE A 445 12.08 -0.35 -5.03
CA ILE A 445 11.40 -0.37 -6.31
C ILE A 445 10.99 1.08 -6.65
N LYS A 446 11.63 1.64 -7.67
CA LYS A 446 11.24 2.88 -8.32
C LYS A 446 10.08 2.60 -9.27
N THR A 447 9.22 3.58 -9.48
CA THR A 447 8.07 3.45 -10.39
C THR A 447 7.94 4.69 -11.26
N THR A 448 8.05 4.51 -12.57
CA THR A 448 7.89 5.57 -13.57
C THR A 448 6.59 5.34 -14.31
N SER A 449 5.70 6.34 -14.34
CA SER A 449 4.45 6.29 -15.10
C SER A 449 4.68 6.98 -16.44
N ILE A 450 4.36 6.30 -17.54
CA ILE A 450 4.54 6.80 -18.91
C ILE A 450 3.20 6.67 -19.63
N CYS A 451 2.84 7.64 -20.45
CA CYS A 451 1.71 7.56 -21.37
C CYS A 451 2.21 7.97 -22.76
N THR A 452 1.88 7.18 -23.78
CA THR A 452 2.20 7.53 -25.16
C THR A 452 0.92 7.71 -25.96
N VAL A 453 0.87 8.77 -26.77
CA VAL A 453 -0.35 9.26 -27.42
C VAL A 453 -0.15 9.34 -28.93
N SER A 454 -1.18 8.93 -29.68
CA SER A 454 -1.25 8.97 -31.14
C SER A 454 -2.68 9.30 -31.59
N GLU A 455 -2.82 9.86 -32.78
CA GLU A 455 -4.10 10.07 -33.46
C GLU A 455 -4.56 8.80 -34.18
N ASN A 456 -3.66 7.82 -34.38
CA ASN A 456 -3.98 6.54 -35.00
C ASN A 456 -4.80 5.66 -34.05
N LEU A 457 -6.03 5.35 -34.43
CA LEU A 457 -6.99 4.58 -33.61
C LEU A 457 -6.85 3.05 -33.73
N ARG A 458 -5.85 2.56 -34.48
CA ARG A 458 -5.48 1.14 -34.47
C ARG A 458 -5.05 0.71 -33.05
N HIS A 459 -5.21 -0.57 -32.77
CA HIS A 459 -4.76 -1.19 -31.52
C HIS A 459 -4.01 -2.50 -31.82
N ASP A 460 -3.49 -2.61 -33.05
CA ASP A 460 -2.92 -3.82 -33.60
C ASP A 460 -1.42 -3.94 -33.29
N PRO A 461 -0.78 -5.08 -33.59
CA PRO A 461 0.60 -5.37 -33.26
C PRO A 461 1.60 -4.29 -33.74
N VAL A 462 1.36 -3.70 -34.92
CA VAL A 462 2.22 -2.66 -35.48
C VAL A 462 2.16 -1.39 -34.65
N LEU A 463 0.97 -0.90 -34.29
CA LEU A 463 0.86 0.29 -33.46
C LEU A 463 1.33 0.04 -32.02
N ILE A 464 1.13 -1.17 -31.46
CA ILE A 464 1.73 -1.55 -30.16
C ILE A 464 3.25 -1.38 -30.19
N CYS A 465 3.91 -1.86 -31.24
CA CYS A 465 5.36 -1.70 -31.42
C CYS A 465 5.77 -0.22 -31.57
N ALA A 466 4.98 0.60 -32.28
CA ALA A 466 5.17 2.05 -32.34
C ALA A 466 5.05 2.71 -30.95
N HIS A 467 4.08 2.29 -30.14
CA HIS A 467 3.91 2.73 -28.75
C HIS A 467 5.03 2.27 -27.81
N LEU A 468 5.64 1.10 -28.07
CA LEU A 468 6.73 0.56 -27.27
C LEU A 468 8.10 1.17 -27.60
N LYS A 469 8.35 1.60 -28.85
CA LYS A 469 9.65 2.20 -29.25
C LYS A 469 10.13 3.33 -28.32
N PRO A 470 9.41 4.46 -28.14
CA PRO A 470 9.87 5.55 -27.28
C PRO A 470 9.83 5.19 -25.79
N VAL A 471 8.98 4.22 -25.38
CA VAL A 471 8.97 3.71 -24.01
C VAL A 471 10.27 2.95 -23.71
N ILE A 472 10.74 2.14 -24.65
CA ILE A 472 11.97 1.35 -24.52
C ILE A 472 13.22 2.24 -24.62
N GLU A 473 13.22 3.24 -25.49
CA GLU A 473 14.26 4.29 -25.52
C GLU A 473 14.35 5.01 -24.16
N LYS A 474 13.22 5.37 -23.56
CA LYS A 474 13.17 5.95 -22.21
C LYS A 474 13.62 4.97 -21.12
N ILE A 475 13.32 3.67 -21.24
CA ILE A 475 13.79 2.63 -20.30
C ILE A 475 15.31 2.51 -20.32
N LYS A 476 15.94 2.51 -21.51
CA LYS A 476 17.41 2.51 -21.64
C LYS A 476 18.08 3.70 -20.93
N LEU A 477 17.45 4.87 -20.93
CA LEU A 477 17.92 6.04 -20.18
C LEU A 477 17.74 5.91 -18.66
N ILE A 478 16.80 5.11 -18.18
CA ILE A 478 16.53 4.90 -16.74
C ILE A 478 17.35 3.72 -16.18
N THR A 479 17.63 2.72 -17.01
CA THR A 479 18.31 1.47 -16.65
C THR A 479 19.15 1.02 -17.85
N PRO A 480 20.38 1.56 -18.00
CA PRO A 480 21.23 1.26 -19.17
C PRO A 480 21.72 -0.19 -19.17
N ASP A 481 22.04 -0.75 -17.99
CA ASP A 481 22.57 -2.11 -17.82
C ASP A 481 21.47 -3.19 -17.74
N LEU A 482 20.36 -2.99 -18.47
CA LEU A 482 19.22 -3.90 -18.45
C LEU A 482 19.50 -5.18 -19.25
N THR A 483 19.53 -6.34 -18.59
CA THR A 483 19.78 -7.64 -19.22
C THR A 483 18.51 -8.47 -19.42
N GLU A 484 17.50 -8.31 -18.54
CA GLU A 484 16.22 -9.01 -18.64
C GLU A 484 15.03 -8.07 -18.43
N LEU A 485 14.12 -8.04 -19.42
CA LEU A 485 12.90 -7.25 -19.40
C LEU A 485 11.68 -8.16 -19.20
N HIS A 486 10.99 -8.01 -18.07
CA HIS A 486 9.65 -8.54 -17.91
C HIS A 486 8.63 -7.57 -18.50
N ILE A 487 7.71 -8.05 -19.32
CA ILE A 487 6.54 -7.28 -19.80
C ILE A 487 5.28 -7.91 -19.18
N LEU A 488 4.33 -7.08 -18.77
CA LEU A 488 3.00 -7.51 -18.32
C LEU A 488 1.93 -6.74 -19.08
N SER A 489 1.00 -7.45 -19.71
CA SER A 489 -0.18 -6.87 -20.35
C SER A 489 -1.42 -7.71 -20.04
N ASP A 490 -2.59 -7.27 -20.49
CA ASP A 490 -3.75 -8.15 -20.62
C ASP A 490 -3.62 -9.06 -21.86
N GLY A 491 -4.59 -9.98 -22.04
CA GLY A 491 -4.52 -11.08 -23.01
C GLY A 491 -5.49 -11.10 -24.22
N PRO A 492 -6.03 -9.98 -24.75
CA PRO A 492 -6.93 -9.98 -25.90
C PRO A 492 -6.16 -10.32 -27.18
N ALA A 493 -6.76 -11.19 -28.00
CA ALA A 493 -6.14 -11.66 -29.24
C ALA A 493 -6.01 -10.56 -30.31
N THR A 494 -6.81 -9.49 -30.23
CA THR A 494 -6.75 -8.34 -31.14
C THR A 494 -5.57 -7.41 -30.90
N GLN A 495 -4.92 -7.48 -29.73
CA GLN A 495 -3.86 -6.56 -29.30
C GLN A 495 -2.57 -7.33 -28.96
N TYR A 496 -2.35 -7.69 -27.69
CA TYR A 496 -1.07 -8.22 -27.21
C TYR A 496 -0.86 -9.72 -27.44
N ARG A 497 -1.92 -10.56 -27.35
CA ARG A 497 -1.77 -12.03 -27.33
C ARG A 497 -2.13 -12.68 -28.67
N ASN A 498 -1.30 -12.45 -29.69
CA ASN A 498 -1.45 -13.06 -31.01
C ASN A 498 -0.12 -13.38 -31.69
N LYS A 499 -0.23 -14.16 -32.78
CA LYS A 499 0.89 -14.64 -33.61
C LYS A 499 1.83 -13.53 -34.07
N THR A 500 1.29 -12.37 -34.45
CA THR A 500 2.06 -11.26 -34.99
C THR A 500 2.82 -10.55 -33.87
N MET A 501 2.21 -10.32 -32.70
CA MET A 501 2.94 -9.82 -31.53
C MET A 501 4.05 -10.77 -31.07
N PHE A 502 3.84 -12.09 -31.15
CA PHE A 502 4.91 -13.05 -30.83
C PHE A 502 6.09 -12.93 -31.81
N HIS A 503 5.81 -12.73 -33.09
CA HIS A 503 6.85 -12.46 -34.08
C HIS A 503 7.55 -11.11 -33.83
N MET A 504 6.78 -10.03 -33.63
CA MET A 504 7.31 -8.69 -33.35
C MET A 504 8.13 -8.64 -32.05
N LEU A 505 7.81 -9.46 -31.05
CA LEU A 505 8.63 -9.60 -29.85
C LEU A 505 10.07 -10.02 -30.20
N ALA A 506 10.21 -11.07 -31.02
CA ALA A 506 11.51 -11.62 -31.41
C ALA A 506 12.23 -10.78 -32.46
N ASN A 507 11.54 -10.14 -33.41
CA ASN A 507 12.18 -9.45 -34.54
C ASN A 507 12.21 -7.92 -34.46
N TYR A 508 11.49 -7.31 -33.51
CA TYR A 508 11.48 -5.86 -33.30
C TYR A 508 11.79 -5.50 -31.85
N VAL A 509 10.98 -5.96 -30.89
CA VAL A 509 11.08 -5.54 -29.47
C VAL A 509 12.42 -5.92 -28.85
N SER A 510 12.93 -7.13 -29.12
CA SER A 510 14.29 -7.57 -28.78
C SER A 510 15.37 -6.59 -29.24
N LYS A 511 15.34 -6.17 -30.52
CA LYS A 511 16.36 -5.32 -31.15
C LYS A 511 16.32 -3.90 -30.60
N ILE A 512 15.13 -3.32 -30.43
CA ILE A 512 15.01 -1.96 -29.86
C ILE A 512 15.33 -1.93 -28.35
N SER A 513 15.11 -3.02 -27.62
CA SER A 513 15.45 -3.12 -26.19
C SER A 513 16.90 -3.52 -25.92
N ASN A 514 17.54 -4.27 -26.82
CA ASN A 514 18.94 -4.74 -26.69
C ASN A 514 19.20 -5.48 -25.36
N VAL A 515 18.25 -6.30 -24.93
CA VAL A 515 18.35 -7.14 -23.73
C VAL A 515 18.61 -8.60 -24.13
N GLU A 516 19.26 -9.37 -23.26
CA GLU A 516 19.50 -10.80 -23.49
C GLU A 516 18.21 -11.63 -23.44
N THR A 517 17.22 -11.17 -22.68
CA THR A 517 16.00 -11.94 -22.39
C THR A 517 14.77 -11.05 -22.26
N ILE A 518 13.66 -11.47 -22.87
CA ILE A 518 12.34 -10.88 -22.64
C ILE A 518 11.36 -11.95 -22.16
N VAL A 519 10.66 -11.65 -21.07
CA VAL A 519 9.63 -12.51 -20.47
C VAL A 519 8.30 -11.75 -20.47
N TRP A 520 7.39 -12.10 -21.38
CA TRP A 520 6.08 -11.44 -21.47
C TRP A 520 5.02 -12.28 -20.75
N HIS A 521 4.38 -11.68 -19.76
CA HIS A 521 3.30 -12.24 -18.95
C HIS A 521 1.96 -11.65 -19.37
N PHE A 522 0.91 -12.49 -19.40
CA PHE A 522 -0.46 -12.04 -19.67
C PHE A 522 -1.34 -12.24 -18.43
N SER A 523 -2.17 -11.26 -18.05
CA SER A 523 -3.19 -11.45 -17.02
C SER A 523 -4.28 -12.42 -17.49
N GLU A 524 -4.88 -13.17 -16.56
CA GLU A 524 -6.06 -13.99 -16.86
C GLU A 524 -7.25 -13.11 -17.31
N ALA A 525 -8.10 -13.64 -18.20
CA ALA A 525 -9.10 -12.85 -18.92
C ALA A 525 -10.16 -12.24 -17.98
N GLY A 526 -10.44 -10.95 -18.15
CA GLY A 526 -11.40 -10.20 -17.30
C GLY A 526 -10.82 -9.71 -15.97
N HIS A 527 -9.51 -9.90 -15.73
CA HIS A 527 -8.79 -9.44 -14.52
C HIS A 527 -7.59 -8.54 -14.84
N GLY A 528 -7.53 -7.98 -16.05
CA GLY A 528 -6.45 -7.09 -16.49
C GLY A 528 -6.46 -5.67 -15.91
N LYS A 529 -7.42 -5.33 -15.02
CA LYS A 529 -7.49 -3.98 -14.43
C LYS A 529 -6.27 -3.68 -13.59
N SER A 530 -5.57 -2.58 -13.88
CA SER A 530 -4.14 -2.50 -13.64
C SER A 530 -3.64 -1.12 -13.16
N ALA A 531 -2.32 -1.00 -12.96
CA ALA A 531 -1.68 0.27 -12.68
C ALA A 531 -1.69 1.23 -13.91
N PRO A 532 -1.43 0.76 -15.15
CA PRO A 532 -1.69 1.50 -16.39
C PRO A 532 -3.07 2.21 -16.47
N ASP A 533 -4.18 1.54 -16.13
CA ASP A 533 -5.52 2.16 -16.07
C ASP A 533 -5.51 3.48 -15.28
N SER A 534 -4.78 3.51 -14.16
CA SER A 534 -4.73 4.68 -13.28
C SER A 534 -3.95 5.84 -13.88
N VAL A 535 -2.97 5.55 -14.77
CA VAL A 535 -2.25 6.55 -15.58
C VAL A 535 -3.20 7.13 -16.63
N GLY A 536 -3.88 6.27 -17.39
CA GLY A 536 -4.85 6.66 -18.41
C GLY A 536 -6.01 7.48 -17.84
N GLY A 537 -6.61 7.02 -16.74
CA GLY A 537 -7.61 7.77 -16.00
C GLY A 537 -7.08 9.12 -15.49
N CYS A 538 -5.80 9.21 -15.12
CA CYS A 538 -5.18 10.46 -14.65
C CYS A 538 -5.02 11.49 -15.76
N VAL A 539 -4.42 11.12 -16.90
CA VAL A 539 -4.24 12.05 -18.02
C VAL A 539 -5.59 12.49 -18.60
N LYS A 540 -6.52 11.54 -18.83
CA LYS A 540 -7.86 11.85 -19.36
C LYS A 540 -8.65 12.81 -18.46
N ARG A 541 -8.54 12.68 -17.13
CA ARG A 541 -9.12 13.62 -16.15
C ARG A 541 -8.52 15.01 -16.20
N THR A 542 -7.22 15.09 -16.43
CA THR A 542 -6.48 16.35 -16.41
C THR A 542 -6.95 17.23 -17.56
N CYS A 543 -7.02 16.64 -18.75
CA CYS A 543 -7.59 17.27 -19.94
C CYS A 543 -9.09 17.57 -19.77
N ASP A 544 -9.90 16.63 -19.27
CA ASP A 544 -11.33 16.91 -18.97
C ASP A 544 -11.52 18.06 -17.94
N LYS A 545 -10.56 18.30 -17.05
CA LYS A 545 -10.60 19.42 -16.10
C LYS A 545 -10.16 20.74 -16.74
N ALA A 546 -9.19 20.70 -17.65
CA ALA A 546 -8.82 21.86 -18.46
C ALA A 546 -10.02 22.33 -19.30
N VAL A 547 -10.71 21.39 -19.96
CA VAL A 547 -11.98 21.61 -20.68
C VAL A 547 -13.03 22.22 -19.77
N ALA A 548 -13.27 21.65 -18.58
CA ALA A 548 -14.23 22.20 -17.62
C ALA A 548 -13.86 23.59 -17.06
N ASN A 549 -12.63 24.06 -17.29
CA ASN A 549 -12.14 25.39 -16.96
C ASN A 549 -12.13 26.34 -18.18
N GLY A 550 -12.71 25.95 -19.32
CA GLY A 550 -12.75 26.75 -20.54
C GLY A 550 -11.55 26.61 -21.48
N GLN A 551 -10.67 25.61 -21.30
CA GLN A 551 -9.53 25.38 -22.18
C GLN A 551 -9.83 24.30 -23.24
N ASP A 552 -9.51 24.57 -24.51
CA ASP A 552 -9.73 23.59 -25.58
C ASP A 552 -8.69 22.47 -25.57
N ILE A 553 -9.16 21.23 -25.70
CA ILE A 553 -8.33 20.04 -25.94
C ILE A 553 -8.85 19.40 -27.24
N SER A 554 -8.53 20.04 -28.36
CA SER A 554 -9.03 19.75 -29.71
C SER A 554 -8.21 18.67 -30.46
N GLY A 555 -6.98 18.40 -30.03
CA GLY A 555 -6.07 17.47 -30.70
C GLY A 555 -4.86 17.07 -29.88
N ILE A 556 -3.92 16.35 -30.50
CA ILE A 556 -2.78 15.72 -29.81
C ILE A 556 -1.88 16.74 -29.09
N ASP A 557 -1.60 17.89 -29.69
CA ASP A 557 -0.68 18.87 -29.11
C ASP A 557 -1.27 19.55 -27.87
N SER A 558 -2.52 20.05 -27.97
CA SER A 558 -3.26 20.58 -26.81
C SER A 558 -3.40 19.57 -25.66
N PHE A 559 -3.55 18.27 -25.98
CA PHE A 559 -3.57 17.21 -24.98
C PHE A 559 -2.19 17.02 -24.32
N VAL A 560 -1.13 16.93 -25.11
CA VAL A 560 0.24 16.74 -24.63
C VAL A 560 0.67 17.90 -23.73
N ASP A 561 0.41 19.14 -24.13
CA ASP A 561 0.84 20.32 -23.38
C ASP A 561 0.06 20.48 -22.06
N CYS A 562 -1.26 20.24 -22.09
CA CYS A 562 -2.08 20.17 -20.88
C CYS A 562 -1.52 19.17 -19.85
N VAL A 563 -1.13 17.98 -20.31
CA VAL A 563 -0.57 16.92 -19.47
C VAL A 563 0.85 17.27 -18.99
N LYS A 564 1.75 17.76 -19.86
CA LYS A 564 3.12 18.19 -19.49
C LYS A 564 3.11 19.23 -18.38
N VAL A 565 2.28 20.26 -18.51
CA VAL A 565 2.17 21.36 -17.52
C VAL A 565 1.60 20.86 -16.19
N THR A 566 0.51 20.07 -16.25
CA THR A 566 -0.31 19.77 -15.07
C THR A 566 0.06 18.46 -14.36
N CYS A 567 0.70 17.51 -15.05
CA CYS A 567 0.94 16.14 -14.59
C CYS A 567 2.42 15.72 -14.63
N LYS A 568 3.31 16.53 -14.05
CA LYS A 568 4.78 16.29 -13.92
C LYS A 568 5.24 14.93 -13.34
N GLY A 569 4.33 14.05 -12.91
CA GLY A 569 4.62 12.70 -12.45
C GLY A 569 4.28 11.59 -13.46
N ILE A 570 3.87 11.97 -14.68
CA ILE A 570 3.63 11.07 -15.81
C ILE A 570 4.40 11.61 -17.01
N ASP A 571 5.32 10.83 -17.55
CA ASP A 571 6.01 11.16 -18.79
C ASP A 571 5.05 10.96 -19.97
N ILE A 572 4.65 12.04 -20.64
CA ILE A 572 3.77 12.01 -21.82
C ILE A 572 4.60 12.13 -23.10
N ILE A 573 4.43 11.20 -24.03
CA ILE A 573 5.22 11.13 -25.28
C ILE A 573 4.28 11.09 -26.50
N ARG A 574 4.45 12.02 -27.44
CA ARG A 574 3.79 12.02 -28.74
C ARG A 574 4.41 10.97 -29.65
N ILE A 575 3.59 10.29 -30.44
CA ILE A 575 4.03 9.32 -31.45
C ILE A 575 3.70 9.86 -32.85
N ASN A 576 4.64 9.69 -33.78
CA ASN A 576 4.40 9.94 -35.19
C ASN A 576 3.54 8.82 -35.80
N ASN A 577 2.58 9.19 -36.63
CA ASN A 577 1.67 8.24 -37.25
C ASN A 577 2.33 7.36 -38.35
N ASP A 578 3.57 7.68 -38.75
CA ASP A 578 4.37 6.81 -39.62
C ASP A 578 4.85 5.57 -38.87
N VAL A 579 4.37 4.42 -39.33
CA VAL A 579 4.70 3.08 -38.84
C VAL A 579 5.23 2.17 -39.95
N SER A 580 5.61 2.75 -41.09
CA SER A 580 5.90 2.01 -42.34
C SER A 580 6.96 0.93 -42.16
N ASP A 581 8.04 1.22 -41.44
CA ASP A 581 9.11 0.22 -41.20
C ASP A 581 8.71 -0.89 -40.23
N ILE A 582 7.81 -0.59 -39.29
CA ILE A 582 7.26 -1.58 -38.36
C ILE A 582 6.26 -2.49 -39.10
N GLN A 583 5.47 -1.91 -40.00
CA GLN A 583 4.53 -2.60 -40.87
C GLN A 583 5.26 -3.57 -41.83
N LYS A 584 6.35 -3.13 -42.49
CA LYS A 584 7.21 -4.01 -43.31
C LYS A 584 7.67 -5.27 -42.57
N ILE A 585 8.11 -5.15 -41.31
CA ILE A 585 8.56 -6.29 -40.49
C ILE A 585 7.40 -7.25 -40.18
N ALA A 586 6.20 -6.71 -39.89
CA ALA A 586 5.01 -7.50 -39.63
C ALA A 586 4.50 -8.24 -40.88
N ASP A 587 4.60 -7.63 -42.06
CA ASP A 587 4.08 -8.17 -43.33
C ASP A 587 5.04 -9.13 -44.02
N ALA A 588 6.36 -8.96 -43.83
CA ALA A 588 7.38 -9.85 -44.39
C ALA A 588 7.24 -11.32 -43.94
N ASN A 589 6.47 -11.58 -42.88
CA ASN A 589 6.38 -12.88 -42.24
C ASN A 589 4.95 -13.45 -42.29
N LYS A 590 4.75 -14.51 -43.08
CA LYS A 590 3.49 -15.30 -43.10
C LYS A 590 3.35 -16.16 -41.84
N VAL A 591 3.24 -15.53 -40.67
CA VAL A 591 3.18 -16.20 -39.37
C VAL A 591 1.93 -17.09 -39.26
N ARG A 592 2.10 -18.37 -38.91
CA ARG A 592 1.00 -19.29 -38.61
C ARG A 592 0.47 -19.07 -37.18
N PRO A 593 -0.86 -19.13 -36.93
CA PRO A 593 -1.40 -19.08 -35.56
C PRO A 593 -0.90 -20.27 -34.73
N PHE A 594 -0.41 -20.02 -33.52
CA PHE A 594 0.04 -21.09 -32.62
C PHE A 594 -1.16 -21.77 -31.92
N LYS A 595 -1.27 -23.10 -32.05
CA LYS A 595 -2.34 -23.90 -31.44
C LYS A 595 -2.24 -23.80 -29.91
N GLY A 596 -3.27 -23.22 -29.29
CA GLY A 596 -3.29 -22.95 -27.84
C GLY A 596 -2.91 -21.54 -27.44
N THR A 597 -2.79 -20.58 -28.37
CA THR A 597 -2.52 -19.14 -28.07
C THR A 597 -3.37 -18.58 -26.92
N LEU A 598 -4.67 -18.90 -26.86
CA LEU A 598 -5.58 -18.43 -25.81
C LEU A 598 -5.34 -19.05 -24.41
N LYS A 599 -4.54 -20.14 -24.33
CA LYS A 599 -4.12 -20.77 -23.07
C LYS A 599 -2.78 -20.23 -22.55
N ILE A 600 -2.09 -19.39 -23.33
CA ILE A 600 -0.78 -18.83 -22.96
C ILE A 600 -0.96 -17.71 -21.93
N HIS A 601 -0.16 -17.76 -20.86
CA HIS A 601 -0.01 -16.67 -19.89
C HIS A 601 1.44 -16.24 -19.64
N GLN A 602 2.42 -16.92 -20.24
CA GLN A 602 3.79 -16.47 -20.32
C GLN A 602 4.42 -16.92 -21.65
N ILE A 603 5.14 -16.03 -22.32
CA ILE A 603 6.08 -16.34 -23.41
C ILE A 603 7.47 -15.86 -23.02
N THR A 604 8.51 -16.58 -23.45
CA THR A 604 9.90 -16.20 -23.24
C THR A 604 10.69 -16.23 -24.54
N TRP A 605 11.50 -15.19 -24.74
CA TRP A 605 12.49 -15.07 -25.81
C TRP A 605 13.86 -14.79 -25.18
N SER A 606 14.93 -15.31 -25.79
CA SER A 606 16.30 -15.05 -25.33
C SER A 606 17.29 -15.08 -26.50
N SER A 607 18.32 -14.24 -26.43
CA SER A 607 19.44 -14.20 -27.39
C SER A 607 20.20 -15.52 -27.52
N LYS A 608 20.13 -16.40 -26.49
CA LYS A 608 20.69 -17.76 -26.52
C LYS A 608 19.95 -18.73 -27.45
N SER A 609 18.69 -18.45 -27.75
CA SER A 609 17.84 -19.26 -28.63
C SER A 609 16.89 -18.35 -29.43
N PRO A 610 17.43 -17.45 -30.27
CA PRO A 610 16.69 -16.29 -30.79
C PRO A 610 15.57 -16.67 -31.77
N ASN A 611 15.70 -17.83 -32.43
CA ASN A 611 14.70 -18.42 -33.31
C ASN A 611 13.54 -19.11 -32.57
N ILE A 612 13.53 -19.14 -31.23
CA ILE A 612 12.56 -19.90 -30.44
C ILE A 612 11.88 -18.99 -29.41
N ILE A 613 10.54 -18.95 -29.45
CA ILE A 613 9.73 -18.47 -28.32
C ILE A 613 9.13 -19.66 -27.58
N HIS A 614 9.40 -19.78 -26.27
CA HIS A 614 8.80 -20.82 -25.44
C HIS A 614 7.44 -20.34 -24.91
N CYS A 615 6.40 -21.14 -25.12
CA CYS A 615 5.03 -20.82 -24.73
C CYS A 615 4.60 -21.63 -23.50
N ARG A 616 4.15 -20.93 -22.46
CA ARG A 616 3.82 -21.49 -21.14
C ARG A 616 2.37 -21.16 -20.74
N ARG A 617 1.67 -22.15 -20.18
CA ARG A 617 0.26 -22.07 -19.74
C ARG A 617 0.05 -21.08 -18.60
N LEU A 618 1.05 -20.97 -17.75
CA LEU A 618 1.13 -20.09 -16.58
C LEU A 618 2.55 -19.57 -16.45
N SER A 619 2.71 -18.43 -15.78
CA SER A 619 4.01 -17.88 -15.44
C SER A 619 4.80 -18.84 -14.57
N CYS A 620 5.89 -19.38 -15.13
CA CYS A 620 6.89 -20.13 -14.41
C CYS A 620 8.07 -19.22 -14.07
N LEU A 621 8.47 -19.21 -12.80
CA LEU A 621 9.65 -18.50 -12.29
C LEU A 621 10.79 -19.47 -11.89
N LEU A 622 10.57 -20.77 -12.07
CA LEU A 622 11.53 -21.83 -11.71
C LEU A 622 12.37 -22.28 -12.91
N CYS A 623 11.79 -22.27 -14.12
CA CYS A 623 12.49 -22.64 -15.35
C CYS A 623 13.07 -21.39 -16.04
N ALA A 624 14.37 -21.42 -16.31
CA ALA A 624 15.07 -20.35 -17.02
C ALA A 624 14.38 -19.96 -18.35
N PRO A 625 14.48 -18.70 -18.82
CA PRO A 625 13.71 -18.24 -19.98
C PRO A 625 14.01 -18.95 -21.32
N HIS A 626 15.24 -19.42 -21.51
CA HIS A 626 15.71 -20.12 -22.72
C HIS A 626 15.50 -21.65 -22.69
N ILE A 627 14.90 -22.21 -21.61
CA ILE A 627 14.63 -23.65 -21.52
C ILE A 627 13.15 -23.98 -21.66
N ARG A 628 12.89 -25.18 -22.19
CA ARG A 628 11.55 -25.77 -22.27
C ARG A 628 11.05 -26.04 -20.85
N CYS A 629 10.03 -25.29 -20.42
CA CYS A 629 9.43 -25.44 -19.09
C CYS A 629 8.82 -26.84 -18.93
N THR A 630 9.07 -27.47 -17.78
CA THR A 630 8.45 -28.75 -17.37
C THR A 630 7.08 -28.52 -16.70
N HIS A 631 6.99 -27.54 -15.80
CA HIS A 631 5.82 -27.26 -14.97
C HIS A 631 4.56 -26.83 -15.75
N PHE A 632 4.70 -25.90 -16.71
CA PHE A 632 3.57 -25.24 -17.39
C PHE A 632 3.72 -25.27 -18.92
N LYS A 633 4.28 -26.35 -19.46
CA LYS A 633 4.53 -26.54 -20.90
C LYS A 633 3.25 -26.36 -21.75
N ILE A 634 3.31 -25.55 -22.80
CA ILE A 634 2.39 -25.67 -23.94
C ILE A 634 3.18 -26.09 -25.19
N GLY A 635 4.22 -25.35 -25.55
CA GLY A 635 5.02 -25.65 -26.73
C GLY A 635 6.05 -24.58 -27.03
N GLN A 636 6.53 -24.54 -28.26
CA GLN A 636 7.48 -23.56 -28.78
C GLN A 636 6.97 -23.04 -30.12
N ILE A 637 7.23 -21.76 -30.40
CA ILE A 637 7.02 -21.12 -31.69
C ILE A 637 8.39 -20.96 -32.33
N GLN A 638 8.56 -21.54 -33.52
CA GLN A 638 9.73 -21.29 -34.36
C GLN A 638 9.55 -19.94 -35.06
N ILE A 639 10.61 -19.14 -35.08
CA ILE A 639 10.67 -17.80 -35.66
C ILE A 639 11.97 -17.70 -36.45
N GLU A 640 11.89 -17.15 -37.65
CA GLU A 640 13.06 -16.74 -38.42
C GLU A 640 13.57 -15.42 -37.83
N TYR A 641 14.60 -15.48 -36.98
CA TYR A 641 15.21 -14.29 -36.37
C TYR A 641 16.17 -13.64 -37.37
N ILE A 642 15.84 -12.44 -37.80
CA ILE A 642 16.65 -11.67 -38.75
C ILE A 642 17.77 -10.98 -37.95
N SER A 643 18.98 -11.55 -37.95
CA SER A 643 20.17 -10.83 -37.47
C SER A 643 20.42 -9.59 -38.35
N ARG A 644 21.09 -8.57 -37.80
CA ARG A 644 21.51 -7.38 -38.59
C ARG A 644 22.92 -7.51 -39.16
N ASP A 645 23.55 -8.66 -38.95
CA ASP A 645 24.93 -8.95 -39.35
C ASP A 645 24.99 -9.86 -40.59
N THR A 646 24.46 -9.37 -41.71
CA THR A 646 24.94 -9.76 -43.04
C THR A 646 25.27 -8.51 -43.81
N LYS A 647 26.57 -8.26 -43.97
CA LYS A 647 27.10 -7.37 -45.01
C LYS A 647 26.56 -7.83 -46.37
N GLU A 648 26.50 -6.92 -47.33
CA GLU A 648 26.34 -7.26 -48.74
C GLU A 648 27.41 -8.28 -49.14
N SER A 649 26.99 -9.53 -49.33
CA SER A 649 27.78 -10.56 -49.99
C SER A 649 27.23 -10.74 -51.39
N SER A 650 28.05 -10.42 -52.38
CA SER A 650 27.82 -10.60 -53.82
C SER A 650 27.26 -11.99 -54.15
N PRO A 651 26.48 -12.14 -55.24
CA PRO A 651 25.89 -13.43 -55.59
C PRO A 651 26.96 -14.44 -56.00
N THR A 652 27.22 -15.44 -55.15
CA THR A 652 28.03 -16.60 -55.52
C THR A 652 27.17 -17.59 -56.28
N ILE A 653 27.40 -17.68 -57.60
CA ILE A 653 26.72 -18.63 -58.49
C ILE A 653 27.11 -20.07 -58.11
N SER A 654 26.13 -20.97 -58.11
CA SER A 654 26.31 -22.40 -57.86
C SER A 654 27.12 -23.07 -58.97
N SER A 655 28.14 -23.84 -58.60
CA SER A 655 28.91 -24.68 -59.53
C SER A 655 28.08 -25.82 -60.11
N SER A 656 27.81 -25.78 -61.41
CA SER A 656 27.37 -26.93 -62.20
C SER A 656 28.46 -27.39 -63.17
N ILE A 657 28.45 -28.68 -63.48
CA ILE A 657 29.53 -29.45 -64.10
C ILE A 657 29.74 -29.13 -65.60
N LEU A 658 30.99 -29.31 -66.05
CA LEU A 658 31.54 -29.28 -67.43
C LEU A 658 30.57 -29.15 -68.62
N SER A 659 30.88 -28.24 -69.56
CA SER A 659 31.51 -28.66 -70.84
C SER A 659 31.88 -27.50 -71.82
N ARG A 660 33.05 -27.68 -72.45
CA ARG A 660 33.52 -27.23 -73.80
C ARG A 660 33.44 -25.75 -74.28
N THR A 661 34.65 -25.24 -74.58
CA THR A 661 35.08 -24.46 -75.77
C THR A 661 34.46 -23.09 -76.11
N GLY A 662 35.30 -22.05 -76.24
CA GLY A 662 34.96 -20.80 -76.95
C GLY A 662 35.79 -19.57 -76.54
N THR A 663 36.91 -19.34 -77.21
CA THR A 663 37.69 -18.08 -77.18
C THR A 663 37.14 -17.07 -78.22
N PRO A 664 37.60 -15.79 -78.29
CA PRO A 664 37.72 -14.79 -77.22
C PRO A 664 37.36 -13.33 -77.69
N ARG A 665 37.63 -12.31 -76.83
CA ARG A 665 38.03 -10.91 -77.19
C ARG A 665 36.94 -9.92 -77.74
N PRO A 666 37.21 -8.58 -77.78
CA PRO A 666 37.70 -7.70 -76.68
C PRO A 666 37.07 -6.27 -76.73
N VAL A 667 37.83 -5.25 -76.30
CA VAL A 667 37.70 -3.77 -76.49
C VAL A 667 36.91 -3.04 -75.38
N SER A 668 37.56 -2.48 -74.33
CA SER A 668 38.30 -1.18 -74.21
C SER A 668 37.37 -0.04 -73.71
N SER A 669 37.79 1.05 -73.06
CA SER A 669 39.09 1.54 -72.53
C SER A 669 38.85 2.90 -71.82
N ILE A 670 39.86 3.43 -71.09
CA ILE A 670 40.14 4.90 -70.96
C ILE A 670 39.12 5.70 -70.10
N ASP A 671 39.48 6.68 -69.24
CA ASP A 671 40.80 7.18 -68.80
C ASP A 671 40.68 8.07 -67.53
N THR A 672 41.80 8.21 -66.79
CA THR A 672 42.20 9.41 -65.96
C THR A 672 41.23 9.92 -64.86
N ALA A 673 41.56 10.81 -63.90
CA ALA A 673 42.80 11.43 -63.37
C ALA A 673 42.45 11.80 -61.89
N SER A 674 43.19 11.37 -60.85
CA SER A 674 44.46 11.89 -60.31
C SER A 674 44.34 13.13 -59.40
N ALA A 675 45.24 13.20 -58.39
CA ALA A 675 45.54 14.31 -57.46
C ALA A 675 44.49 14.69 -56.36
N SER A 676 44.85 15.07 -55.12
CA SER A 676 46.15 14.98 -54.41
C SER A 676 46.03 15.23 -52.88
N THR A 677 46.73 14.39 -52.10
CA THR A 677 47.64 14.70 -50.96
C THR A 677 47.35 15.82 -49.92
N VAL A 678 47.38 15.52 -48.60
CA VAL A 678 48.26 16.02 -47.47
C VAL A 678 47.42 16.15 -46.17
N THR A 679 47.81 15.94 -44.90
CA THR A 679 48.82 15.11 -44.15
C THR A 679 48.31 14.87 -42.70
N GLY A 680 49.00 14.07 -41.88
CA GLY A 680 48.89 14.06 -40.40
C GLY A 680 49.74 15.16 -39.71
N PRO A 681 50.18 15.04 -38.41
CA PRO A 681 50.26 13.79 -37.62
C PRO A 681 50.03 13.85 -36.06
N ARG A 682 49.99 12.64 -35.47
CA ARG A 682 50.51 12.19 -34.14
C ARG A 682 49.92 12.63 -32.78
N THR A 683 49.97 11.64 -31.87
CA THR A 683 49.68 11.61 -30.42
C THR A 683 50.91 12.03 -29.58
N PRO A 684 50.78 12.21 -28.24
CA PRO A 684 51.13 11.09 -27.33
C PRO A 684 50.34 11.02 -25.99
N SER A 685 50.52 9.90 -25.26
CA SER A 685 50.22 9.71 -23.83
C SER A 685 51.43 10.07 -22.94
N PRO A 686 51.29 10.10 -21.59
CA PRO A 686 51.92 9.01 -20.80
C PRO A 686 51.21 8.62 -19.48
N LEU A 687 51.73 7.56 -18.83
CA LEU A 687 51.43 7.07 -17.48
C LEU A 687 52.47 7.57 -16.46
N GLU A 688 52.13 7.66 -15.16
CA GLU A 688 52.68 6.81 -14.07
C GLU A 688 52.30 7.29 -12.64
N SER A 689 52.80 6.58 -11.62
CA SER A 689 52.25 6.41 -10.27
C SER A 689 53.07 7.06 -9.14
N PHE A 690 52.50 7.22 -7.93
CA PHE A 690 53.25 7.20 -6.65
C PHE A 690 52.37 6.82 -5.44
N LEU A 691 53.00 6.27 -4.39
CA LEU A 691 52.40 5.69 -3.16
C LEU A 691 52.54 6.62 -1.94
N ASN A 692 51.55 6.66 -1.03
CA ASN A 692 51.67 6.26 0.40
C ASN A 692 50.51 6.69 1.34
N THR A 693 50.48 6.03 2.50
CA THR A 693 49.50 5.93 3.63
C THR A 693 49.54 7.14 4.61
N PRO A 694 48.73 7.25 5.72
CA PRO A 694 48.03 6.19 6.47
C PRO A 694 46.60 6.44 7.04
N SER A 695 46.04 5.35 7.58
CA SER A 695 44.78 5.26 8.34
C SER A 695 44.89 5.74 9.80
N PRO A 696 43.75 5.96 10.47
CA PRO A 696 43.61 5.66 11.90
C PRO A 696 42.58 4.55 12.17
N GLU A 697 42.96 3.58 12.99
CA GLU A 697 42.05 2.54 13.48
C GLU A 697 41.05 3.10 14.50
N LEU A 698 39.84 2.52 14.56
CA LEU A 698 39.11 2.44 15.82
C LEU A 698 38.32 1.13 15.92
N THR A 699 38.82 0.23 16.75
CA THR A 699 38.19 -1.07 17.02
C THR A 699 36.90 -0.92 17.83
N THR A 700 35.87 -1.70 17.50
CA THR A 700 34.88 -2.14 18.49
C THR A 700 34.22 -3.46 18.06
N ARG A 701 34.37 -4.49 18.89
CA ARG A 701 33.85 -5.85 18.66
C ARG A 701 32.32 -5.85 18.68
N ILE A 702 31.69 -6.57 17.74
CA ILE A 702 30.37 -7.18 17.94
C ILE A 702 30.46 -8.66 17.61
N VAL A 703 30.03 -9.48 18.58
CA VAL A 703 30.10 -10.94 18.57
C VAL A 703 29.21 -11.53 17.48
N ARG A 704 29.77 -12.42 16.64
CA ARG A 704 29.00 -13.38 15.84
C ARG A 704 28.97 -14.71 16.58
N GLN A 705 27.78 -15.21 16.93
CA GLN A 705 27.59 -16.62 17.28
C GLN A 705 27.36 -17.41 15.98
N PRO A 706 28.12 -18.48 15.70
CA PRO A 706 27.76 -19.45 14.68
C PRO A 706 26.81 -20.52 15.29
N LEU A 707 25.66 -20.74 14.67
CA LEU A 707 24.88 -21.97 14.88
C LEU A 707 25.32 -23.00 13.85
N THR A 708 25.93 -24.08 14.33
CA THR A 708 26.37 -25.21 13.50
C THR A 708 25.19 -26.14 13.16
N PRO A 709 25.17 -26.74 11.95
CA PRO A 709 24.16 -27.72 11.58
C PRO A 709 24.48 -29.08 12.20
N ARG A 710 23.52 -29.68 12.91
CA ARG A 710 23.67 -31.03 13.49
C ARG A 710 23.43 -32.08 12.40
N LYS A 711 24.50 -32.75 11.95
CA LYS A 711 24.39 -33.96 11.13
C LYS A 711 23.72 -35.06 11.94
N GLN A 712 22.82 -35.82 11.31
CA GLN A 712 22.51 -37.19 11.70
C GLN A 712 22.71 -38.06 10.46
N ASN A 713 23.72 -38.93 10.51
CA ASN A 713 23.84 -40.04 9.57
C ASN A 713 22.95 -41.17 10.10
N ILE A 714 22.05 -41.71 9.26
CA ILE A 714 21.60 -43.09 9.42
C ILE A 714 21.74 -43.78 8.06
N VAL A 715 22.24 -45.01 8.16
CA VAL A 715 22.77 -45.90 7.13
C VAL A 715 21.73 -46.30 6.07
N TYR A 716 22.20 -46.48 4.83
CA TYR A 716 21.48 -47.23 3.78
C TYR A 716 21.71 -48.73 3.95
N THR A 717 20.65 -49.54 3.86
CA THR A 717 20.72 -50.97 3.57
C THR A 717 19.58 -51.34 2.64
N ASP A 718 19.89 -51.83 1.45
CA ASP A 718 18.92 -52.40 0.52
C ASP A 718 18.55 -53.82 0.95
N SER A 719 17.27 -54.21 0.79
CA SER A 719 16.83 -55.60 0.61
C SER A 719 15.42 -55.59 0.01
N ASP A 720 15.21 -56.35 -1.07
CA ASP A 720 13.88 -56.80 -1.46
C ASP A 720 13.31 -57.75 -0.39
N ASP A 721 11.99 -57.77 -0.19
CA ASP A 721 11.18 -58.90 -0.68
C ASP A 721 9.65 -58.66 -0.52
N SER A 722 8.91 -59.56 -1.15
CA SER A 722 7.47 -59.69 -1.30
C SER A 722 6.73 -60.25 -0.07
N ALA A 723 5.49 -59.80 0.16
CA ALA A 723 4.35 -60.64 0.59
C ALA A 723 3.06 -59.82 0.81
N THR A 724 1.90 -60.44 0.59
CA THR A 724 0.56 -59.87 0.84
C THR A 724 -0.18 -60.69 1.96
N PRO A 725 -1.50 -60.57 2.24
CA PRO A 725 -1.93 -60.23 3.59
C PRO A 725 -2.74 -61.32 4.32
N LYS A 726 -2.77 -61.32 5.66
CA LYS A 726 -3.72 -62.16 6.44
C LYS A 726 -4.42 -61.44 7.60
N LYS A 727 -5.62 -61.94 7.87
CA LYS A 727 -6.67 -61.41 8.75
C LYS A 727 -6.61 -62.03 10.15
N SER A 728 -6.95 -61.26 11.18
CA SER A 728 -7.87 -61.64 12.28
C SER A 728 -8.31 -60.34 12.98
N ARG A 729 -9.60 -60.01 13.10
CA ARG A 729 -10.64 -60.60 13.97
C ARG A 729 -10.20 -60.73 15.44
N PHE A 730 -10.66 -59.80 16.27
CA PHE A 730 -11.27 -60.13 17.55
C PHE A 730 -12.57 -59.32 17.74
N HIS A 731 -13.48 -59.86 18.53
CA HIS A 731 -14.91 -59.52 18.53
C HIS A 731 -15.34 -58.99 19.91
N THR A 732 -16.23 -58.00 19.89
CA THR A 732 -17.30 -57.70 20.89
C THR A 732 -17.07 -58.02 22.37
N PHE A 733 -17.26 -56.99 23.20
CA PHE A 733 -18.16 -57.09 24.36
C PHE A 733 -19.19 -55.96 24.30
N PHE A 734 -20.47 -56.32 24.45
CA PHE A 734 -21.54 -55.44 24.89
C PHE A 734 -21.52 -55.43 26.42
N ASP A 735 -21.79 -54.28 27.05
CA ASP A 735 -22.89 -54.23 28.01
C ASP A 735 -23.46 -52.80 28.16
N THR A 736 -24.56 -52.72 28.89
CA THR A 736 -25.56 -51.66 28.91
C THR A 736 -25.58 -50.94 30.27
N SER A 737 -26.01 -49.68 30.28
CA SER A 737 -26.95 -49.10 31.27
C SER A 737 -27.07 -47.58 31.13
N ASP A 738 -28.26 -47.08 31.43
CA ASP A 738 -28.65 -45.67 31.31
C ASP A 738 -28.13 -44.80 32.47
N THR A 739 -28.03 -43.49 32.24
CA THR A 739 -28.59 -42.50 33.17
C THR A 739 -28.73 -41.14 32.50
N GLU A 740 -29.86 -40.48 32.76
CA GLU A 740 -30.18 -39.14 32.31
C GLU A 740 -29.36 -38.10 33.09
N ASP A 741 -28.94 -36.99 32.47
CA ASP A 741 -29.13 -35.71 33.16
C ASP A 741 -29.22 -34.44 32.28
N SER A 742 -30.13 -33.61 32.76
CA SER A 742 -30.68 -32.31 32.41
C SER A 742 -29.86 -31.21 31.68
N ILE A 743 -30.61 -30.47 30.86
CA ILE A 743 -30.29 -29.20 30.19
C ILE A 743 -30.39 -28.01 31.18
N PRO A 744 -29.57 -26.95 31.01
CA PRO A 744 -29.99 -25.59 31.38
C PRO A 744 -30.03 -24.62 30.19
N SER A 745 -31.24 -24.13 29.88
CA SER A 745 -31.51 -23.13 28.84
C SER A 745 -31.23 -21.67 29.28
N PRO A 746 -30.91 -20.73 28.38
CA PRO A 746 -30.55 -19.36 28.74
C PRO A 746 -31.75 -18.46 29.08
N LYS A 747 -31.60 -17.60 30.10
CA LYS A 747 -32.63 -16.67 30.57
C LYS A 747 -32.89 -15.52 29.59
N LYS A 748 -34.18 -15.27 29.30
CA LYS A 748 -34.70 -14.09 28.58
C LYS A 748 -34.60 -12.81 29.43
N VAL A 749 -34.32 -11.67 28.80
CA VAL A 749 -34.80 -10.35 29.27
C VAL A 749 -35.31 -9.55 28.07
N LYS A 750 -36.49 -8.93 28.22
CA LYS A 750 -37.20 -8.11 27.21
C LYS A 750 -36.67 -6.67 27.17
N CYS A 751 -36.80 -6.01 26.02
CA CYS A 751 -37.50 -4.71 25.83
C CYS A 751 -37.58 -4.43 24.32
N GLN A 752 -38.77 -4.48 23.72
CA GLN A 752 -39.73 -3.36 23.56
C GLN A 752 -39.37 -2.39 22.42
N SER A 753 -40.08 -2.59 21.31
CA SER A 753 -40.33 -1.63 20.25
C SER A 753 -41.25 -0.50 20.72
N LEU A 754 -41.04 0.74 20.26
CA LEU A 754 -42.12 1.68 19.93
C LEU A 754 -41.59 2.98 19.28
N PHE A 755 -42.46 3.54 18.43
CA PHE A 755 -42.51 4.89 17.82
C PHE A 755 -41.72 5.22 16.55
N ASP A 756 -42.50 5.40 15.49
CA ASP A 756 -42.32 6.34 14.38
C ASP A 756 -42.08 7.79 14.87
N TYR A 757 -41.52 8.62 14.00
CA TYR A 757 -42.13 9.91 13.62
C TYR A 757 -41.56 10.38 12.28
N SER A 758 -42.44 10.86 11.41
CA SER A 758 -42.12 11.75 10.29
C SER A 758 -41.62 13.10 10.82
N ASP A 759 -40.91 13.87 9.98
CA ASP A 759 -41.18 15.30 9.80
C ASP A 759 -40.40 15.90 8.61
N GLU A 760 -40.95 16.97 8.06
CA GLU A 760 -40.54 17.64 6.83
C GLU A 760 -39.63 18.86 7.08
N GLU A 761 -39.15 19.47 5.98
CA GLU A 761 -38.80 20.89 5.80
C GLU A 761 -38.17 21.72 6.95
N LYS A 762 -36.91 22.19 6.77
CA LYS A 762 -36.62 23.56 6.26
C LYS A 762 -35.11 23.93 6.24
N PHE A 763 -34.74 24.69 5.20
CA PHE A 763 -33.45 25.38 4.92
C PHE A 763 -32.19 24.55 4.67
#